data_AF-A0A1B7P2G0-F1
#
_entry.id   AF-A0A1B7P2G0-F1
#
_cell.length_a   1.000
_cell.length_b   1.000
_cell.length_c   1.000
_cell.angle_alpha   90.00
_cell.angle_beta   90.00
_cell.angle_gamma   90.00
#
_symmetry.space_group_name_H-M   'P 1'
#
loop_
_entity.id
_entity.type
_entity.pdbx_description
1 polymer ?
#
loop_
_entity_poly.entity_id
_entity_poly.type
_entity_poly.pdbx_seq_one_letter_code
_entity_poly.pdbx_strand_id
1 'polypeptide(L)'
;MGIRYLTQHLLPYAQTVWLRNSPNHGQNTQNINCVVVDGPALVYHVYNRLLSWSAVHLNVVDAQPSVDEVSIGVMQFLLCLKGLDVRIEKIYFDGALPLQKRPVRLERMENTRQKLQKLCRDTAGGFKTPSIRRQPIDIRPDKIFSRRPLYARFKTLPETAFMVPAVIEDLKYRWGLEEVIRCTASVPELQGFIARCENNGIDDNDNGSIFARITEVVPGEADVYCAIAARAWCCAVLTSDSDLLVHDLGAEGSVIFFDSIESDDHLPNGKPVGEGQDTTGTISIRATQLCPTRVAKKLGVVSIQRLAYELKRDSRASFSTIIQRAKSDTGVVEKSTKYTSFMREYDLFSNETTTASARISNFRDITDPKLSELHAQYELPAFTVPDEGAYVYLPILIERHDRRAVWTQGSELRLIAYSLLNLRYRAGENGRRKEVVIEHMRKGQRIAPITLTLLSQKEVEQKLEALLAQINSLVSSIRNNDEMVDGGDGDREPAVFWRSFALYDTLIRMESKERPSIRKLRRFLEQGYCGEKLEWDDIHLHAQMQAVLYSLRVLKELLVVDEESRKSLCESLVKLICEAAEVLRDFPWMRDTAQRRGGIDRDESGDDARRVLEGLSFLLCEGEGEERVGDTIEGLDQLGIYSLNQRGPGTGQADSYMAEAREAWVLASTSPSGRKRKKTRTNSAGTNKTAPATSRNKAGVRKLKQTMNMYDILPQVD
;
A
#
# COMPACT_ATOMS: atom_id res chain seq x y z
N MET A 1 -1.18 -15.24 11.71
CA MET A 1 -1.90 -15.66 10.50
C MET A 1 -1.74 -17.17 10.36
N GLY A 2 -2.53 -17.79 9.49
CA GLY A 2 -2.41 -19.22 9.22
C GLY A 2 -3.04 -20.16 10.24
N ILE A 3 -2.67 -21.44 10.15
CA ILE A 3 -3.23 -22.52 10.97
C ILE A 3 -2.84 -22.33 12.43
N ARG A 4 -3.85 -22.10 13.28
CA ARG A 4 -3.68 -21.82 14.71
C ARG A 4 -2.85 -22.91 15.41
N TYR A 5 -1.85 -22.47 16.19
CA TYR A 5 -0.90 -23.31 16.95
C TYR A 5 0.10 -24.13 16.12
N LEU A 6 0.08 -24.07 14.79
CA LEU A 6 0.99 -24.85 13.95
C LEU A 6 2.46 -24.54 14.29
N THR A 7 2.87 -23.28 14.22
CA THR A 7 4.24 -22.86 14.54
C THR A 7 4.65 -23.26 15.95
N GLN A 8 3.79 -23.03 16.95
CA GLN A 8 4.06 -23.38 18.35
C GLN A 8 4.37 -24.87 18.51
N HIS A 9 3.64 -25.75 17.80
CA HIS A 9 3.84 -27.19 17.87
C HIS A 9 5.05 -27.68 17.06
N LEU A 10 5.43 -26.98 15.98
CA LEU A 10 6.51 -27.41 15.10
C LEU A 10 7.88 -26.84 15.49
N LEU A 11 7.94 -25.67 16.12
CA LEU A 11 9.21 -25.03 16.56
C LEU A 11 10.15 -25.95 17.37
N PRO A 12 9.68 -26.84 18.27
CA PRO A 12 10.57 -27.79 18.96
C PRO A 12 11.36 -28.73 18.04
N TYR A 13 10.94 -28.89 16.78
CA TYR A 13 11.60 -29.74 15.79
C TYR A 13 12.52 -28.98 14.84
N ALA A 14 12.59 -27.65 14.99
CA ALA A 14 13.41 -26.77 14.19
C ALA A 14 14.91 -26.93 14.48
N GLN A 15 15.74 -26.42 13.57
CA GLN A 15 17.20 -26.53 13.66
C GLN A 15 17.85 -25.17 13.49
N THR A 16 18.87 -24.91 14.31
CA THR A 16 19.69 -23.71 14.14
C THR A 16 20.58 -23.87 12.91
N VAL A 17 20.56 -22.86 12.05
CA VAL A 17 21.33 -22.80 10.81
C VAL A 17 22.04 -21.47 10.67
N TRP A 18 23.08 -21.44 9.84
CA TRP A 18 23.80 -20.22 9.48
C TRP A 18 23.48 -19.81 8.04
N LEU A 19 23.19 -18.54 7.82
CA LEU A 19 22.98 -17.99 6.49
C LEU A 19 24.34 -17.57 5.92
N ARG A 20 24.97 -18.44 5.14
CA ARG A 20 26.28 -18.19 4.49
C ARG A 20 26.60 -19.25 3.44
N ASN A 21 27.43 -18.90 2.47
CA ASN A 21 28.06 -19.86 1.57
C ASN A 21 29.56 -20.01 1.88
N SER A 22 29.89 -20.64 3.02
CA SER A 22 31.28 -21.01 3.36
C SER A 22 31.39 -22.53 3.50
N PRO A 23 32.41 -23.18 2.91
CA PRO A 23 32.71 -24.57 3.19
C PRO A 23 33.08 -24.72 4.67
N ASN A 24 32.40 -25.62 5.38
CA ASN A 24 32.60 -25.82 6.83
C ASN A 24 34.00 -26.40 7.12
N HIS A 25 34.72 -25.81 8.09
CA HIS A 25 35.84 -26.47 8.79
C HIS A 25 35.41 -27.12 10.14
N GLY A 26 34.13 -27.16 10.48
CA GLY A 26 33.61 -27.77 11.71
C GLY A 26 32.44 -28.72 11.46
N GLN A 27 32.50 -29.95 11.99
CA GLN A 27 31.67 -31.11 11.62
C GLN A 27 30.18 -31.07 12.04
N ASN A 28 29.59 -29.92 12.44
CA ASN A 28 28.21 -29.90 12.97
C ASN A 28 27.33 -28.66 12.64
N THR A 29 27.77 -27.73 11.79
CA THR A 29 26.98 -26.51 11.48
C THR A 29 26.28 -26.60 10.11
N GLN A 30 24.94 -26.63 10.08
CA GLN A 30 24.18 -26.59 8.82
C GLN A 30 24.13 -25.16 8.27
N ASN A 31 24.58 -24.97 7.03
CA ASN A 31 24.54 -23.69 6.33
C ASN A 31 23.38 -23.65 5.33
N ILE A 32 22.78 -22.48 5.16
CA ILE A 32 21.82 -22.16 4.11
C ILE A 32 22.46 -21.12 3.20
N ASN A 33 22.64 -21.49 1.95
CA ASN A 33 23.28 -20.66 0.92
C ASN A 33 22.33 -20.25 -0.21
N CYS A 34 21.06 -20.67 -0.14
CA CYS A 34 20.06 -20.37 -1.14
C CYS A 34 18.71 -20.10 -0.49
N VAL A 35 18.08 -18.98 -0.84
CA VAL A 35 16.79 -18.56 -0.30
C VAL A 35 15.85 -17.99 -1.37
N VAL A 36 14.56 -18.11 -1.10
CA VAL A 36 13.48 -17.35 -1.74
C VAL A 36 12.80 -16.51 -0.67
N VAL A 37 12.39 -15.29 -1.02
CA VAL A 37 11.91 -14.30 -0.05
C VAL A 37 10.45 -13.98 -0.30
N ASP A 38 9.64 -14.13 0.75
CA ASP A 38 8.31 -13.54 0.84
C ASP A 38 8.45 -12.03 1.10
N GLY A 39 8.24 -11.24 0.05
CA GLY A 39 8.45 -9.80 0.02
C GLY A 39 7.60 -9.03 1.03
N PRO A 40 6.26 -9.19 1.05
CA PRO A 40 5.39 -8.53 2.02
C PRO A 40 5.81 -8.83 3.46
N ALA A 41 6.13 -10.10 3.77
CA ALA A 41 6.60 -10.47 5.10
C ALA A 41 7.94 -9.80 5.46
N LEU A 42 8.89 -9.69 4.52
CA LEU A 42 10.15 -8.96 4.73
C LEU A 42 9.89 -7.48 5.05
N VAL A 43 9.04 -6.81 4.27
CA VAL A 43 8.72 -5.39 4.47
C VAL A 43 8.14 -5.15 5.87
N TYR A 44 7.15 -5.93 6.29
CA TYR A 44 6.57 -5.81 7.62
C TYR A 44 7.56 -6.19 8.73
N HIS A 45 8.45 -7.16 8.48
CA HIS A 45 9.50 -7.50 9.44
C HIS A 45 10.44 -6.32 9.68
N VAL A 46 11.00 -5.74 8.61
CA VAL A 46 11.91 -4.59 8.70
C VAL A 46 11.21 -3.40 9.34
N TYR A 47 9.97 -3.10 8.94
CA TYR A 47 9.16 -2.05 9.58
C TYR A 47 9.05 -2.23 11.10
N ASN A 48 8.71 -3.43 11.56
CA ASN A 48 8.57 -3.72 12.99
C ASN A 48 9.91 -3.67 13.73
N ARG A 49 11.01 -4.09 13.08
CA ARG A 49 12.37 -3.94 13.62
C ARG A 49 12.69 -2.48 13.83
N LEU A 50 12.60 -1.65 12.80
CA LEU A 50 12.88 -0.22 12.88
C LEU A 50 12.00 0.48 13.92
N LEU A 51 10.69 0.17 13.95
CA LEU A 51 9.76 0.73 14.93
C LEU A 51 10.12 0.35 16.37
N SER A 52 10.71 -0.82 16.61
CA SER A 52 11.16 -1.23 17.95
C SER A 52 12.33 -0.37 18.47
N TRP A 53 13.09 0.26 17.57
CA TRP A 53 14.18 1.18 17.88
C TRP A 53 13.73 2.64 17.98
N SER A 54 12.49 2.96 17.63
CA SER A 54 11.94 4.31 17.73
C SER A 54 11.93 4.81 19.17
N ALA A 55 12.34 6.06 19.35
CA ALA A 55 12.48 6.67 20.66
C ALA A 55 11.10 6.83 21.35
N VAL A 56 11.05 6.49 22.65
CA VAL A 56 9.79 6.43 23.42
C VAL A 56 9.16 7.82 23.62
N HIS A 57 9.94 8.89 23.61
CA HIS A 57 9.43 10.26 23.78
C HIS A 57 8.67 10.77 22.54
N LEU A 58 8.83 10.11 21.39
CA LEU A 58 8.15 10.50 20.17
C LEU A 58 6.66 10.22 20.24
N ASN A 59 5.89 11.00 19.49
CA ASN A 59 4.49 10.69 19.29
C ASN A 59 4.34 9.42 18.43
N VAL A 60 3.22 8.74 18.59
CA VAL A 60 2.99 7.42 17.98
C VAL A 60 2.85 7.47 16.45
N VAL A 61 2.54 8.62 15.87
CA VAL A 61 2.47 8.78 14.40
C VAL A 61 3.89 8.97 13.84
N ASP A 62 4.70 9.83 14.44
CA ASP A 62 6.09 10.08 14.01
C ASP A 62 7.11 9.02 14.43
N ALA A 63 6.77 8.21 15.44
CA ALA A 63 7.58 7.05 15.80
C ALA A 63 7.59 5.99 14.68
N GLN A 64 6.60 6.00 13.76
CA GLN A 64 6.58 5.07 12.64
C GLN A 64 7.71 5.37 11.64
N PRO A 65 8.44 4.34 11.19
CA PRO A 65 9.34 4.46 10.06
C PRO A 65 8.61 5.00 8.82
N SER A 66 9.26 5.85 8.03
CA SER A 66 8.74 6.22 6.70
C SER A 66 8.87 5.05 5.74
N VAL A 67 8.11 5.09 4.65
CA VAL A 67 8.24 4.12 3.55
C VAL A 67 9.68 4.08 2.99
N ASP A 68 10.38 5.22 2.96
CA ASP A 68 11.78 5.35 2.54
C ASP A 68 12.75 4.67 3.52
N GLU A 69 12.56 4.90 4.83
CA GLU A 69 13.35 4.24 5.88
C GLU A 69 13.15 2.71 5.85
N VAL A 70 11.93 2.24 5.61
CA VAL A 70 11.66 0.81 5.44
C VAL A 70 12.37 0.27 4.20
N SER A 71 12.35 1.01 3.09
CA SER A 71 13.03 0.62 1.85
C SER A 71 14.55 0.50 2.02
N ILE A 72 15.18 1.49 2.67
CA ILE A 72 16.61 1.43 3.02
C ILE A 72 16.90 0.21 3.90
N GLY A 73 16.07 -0.06 4.92
CA GLY A 73 16.23 -1.22 5.79
C GLY A 73 16.09 -2.55 5.04
N VAL A 74 15.16 -2.66 4.09
CA VAL A 74 14.99 -3.84 3.24
C VAL A 74 16.21 -4.05 2.35
N MET A 75 16.71 -2.97 1.71
CA MET A 75 17.93 -3.03 0.91
C MET A 75 19.12 -3.51 1.74
N GLN A 76 19.35 -2.94 2.93
CA GLN A 76 20.45 -3.36 3.80
C GLN A 76 20.32 -4.83 4.24
N PHE A 77 19.10 -5.30 4.53
CA PHE A 77 18.84 -6.71 4.86
C PHE A 77 19.28 -7.64 3.72
N LEU A 78 18.85 -7.34 2.48
CA LEU A 78 19.17 -8.14 1.30
C LEU A 78 20.65 -8.06 0.94
N LEU A 79 21.27 -6.89 1.12
CA LEU A 79 22.69 -6.68 0.89
C LEU A 79 23.55 -7.51 1.87
N CYS A 80 23.14 -7.64 3.13
CA CYS A 80 23.81 -8.52 4.10
C CYS A 80 23.77 -9.99 3.67
N LEU A 81 22.63 -10.47 3.16
CA LEU A 81 22.52 -11.83 2.65
C LEU A 81 23.43 -12.06 1.44
N LYS A 82 23.42 -11.15 0.47
CA LYS A 82 24.34 -11.20 -0.68
C LYS A 82 25.81 -11.13 -0.26
N GLY A 83 26.15 -10.30 0.73
CA GLY A 83 27.50 -10.16 1.28
C GLY A 83 28.03 -11.43 1.97
N LEU A 84 27.11 -12.25 2.49
CA LEU A 84 27.36 -13.60 3.02
C LEU A 84 27.33 -14.71 1.97
N ASP A 85 27.27 -14.31 0.69
CA ASP A 85 27.19 -15.17 -0.48
C ASP A 85 25.96 -16.11 -0.44
N VAL A 86 24.89 -15.67 0.24
CA VAL A 86 23.59 -16.33 0.19
C VAL A 86 22.90 -15.92 -1.11
N ARG A 87 22.63 -16.88 -1.97
CA ARG A 87 21.93 -16.67 -3.23
C ARG A 87 20.44 -16.43 -2.96
N ILE A 88 19.94 -15.28 -3.40
CA ILE A 88 18.52 -14.93 -3.36
C ILE A 88 17.96 -15.20 -4.75
N GLU A 89 17.22 -16.30 -4.92
CA GLU A 89 16.68 -16.69 -6.22
C GLU A 89 15.60 -15.72 -6.67
N LYS A 90 14.63 -15.44 -5.79
CA LYS A 90 13.46 -14.59 -6.04
C LYS A 90 12.95 -13.91 -4.77
N ILE A 91 12.35 -12.74 -4.97
CA ILE A 91 11.60 -11.95 -4.00
C ILE A 91 10.20 -11.77 -4.58
N TYR A 92 9.21 -12.44 -4.00
CA TYR A 92 7.83 -12.43 -4.50
C TYR A 92 6.95 -11.50 -3.68
N PHE A 93 6.15 -10.70 -4.37
CA PHE A 93 5.13 -9.82 -3.78
C PHE A 93 3.74 -10.20 -4.24
N ASP A 94 2.78 -10.10 -3.33
CA ASP A 94 1.37 -10.39 -3.61
C ASP A 94 0.83 -9.54 -4.77
N GLY A 95 0.00 -10.15 -5.60
CA GLY A 95 -0.93 -9.47 -6.51
C GLY A 95 -2.36 -9.69 -6.05
N ALA A 96 -3.14 -10.42 -6.85
CA ALA A 96 -4.56 -10.61 -6.60
C ALA A 96 -4.82 -11.61 -5.48
N LEU A 97 -5.78 -11.29 -4.61
CA LEU A 97 -6.22 -12.21 -3.57
C LEU A 97 -7.40 -13.05 -4.06
N PRO A 98 -7.40 -14.38 -3.85
CA PRO A 98 -8.49 -15.26 -4.26
C PRO A 98 -9.85 -14.84 -3.70
N LEU A 99 -10.91 -15.12 -4.47
CA LEU A 99 -12.30 -14.77 -4.13
C LEU A 99 -12.70 -15.24 -2.72
N GLN A 100 -12.27 -16.44 -2.32
CA GLN A 100 -12.63 -17.05 -1.04
C GLN A 100 -12.01 -16.29 0.15
N LYS A 101 -10.94 -15.53 -0.06
CA LYS A 101 -10.26 -14.72 0.97
C LYS A 101 -10.77 -13.26 1.02
N ARG A 102 -11.73 -12.85 0.17
CA ARG A 102 -12.37 -11.52 0.24
C ARG A 102 -12.92 -11.18 1.66
N PRO A 103 -13.64 -12.08 2.37
CA PRO A 103 -14.12 -11.80 3.72
C PRO A 103 -12.98 -11.55 4.71
N VAL A 104 -11.89 -12.32 4.61
CA VAL A 104 -10.68 -12.16 5.45
C VAL A 104 -10.05 -10.79 5.22
N ARG A 105 -9.99 -10.31 3.97
CA ARG A 105 -9.51 -8.96 3.67
C ARG A 105 -10.37 -7.89 4.34
N LEU A 106 -11.70 -7.98 4.23
CA LEU A 106 -12.61 -7.03 4.88
C LEU A 106 -12.45 -7.03 6.40
N GLU A 107 -12.27 -8.20 7.01
CA GLU A 107 -11.97 -8.31 8.44
C GLU A 107 -10.65 -7.63 8.81
N ARG A 108 -9.57 -7.83 8.04
CA ARG A 108 -8.29 -7.14 8.25
C ARG A 108 -8.44 -5.62 8.14
N MET A 109 -9.16 -5.14 7.13
CA MET A 109 -9.42 -3.71 6.97
C MET A 109 -10.22 -3.12 8.14
N GLU A 110 -11.23 -3.84 8.62
CA GLU A 110 -12.04 -3.44 9.77
C GLU A 110 -11.22 -3.40 11.06
N ASN A 111 -10.31 -4.37 11.25
CA ASN A 111 -9.36 -4.36 12.37
C ASN A 111 -8.43 -3.13 12.32
N THR A 112 -7.86 -2.80 11.15
CA THR A 112 -7.04 -1.58 10.98
C THR A 112 -7.84 -0.31 11.21
N ARG A 113 -9.11 -0.26 10.76
CA ARG A 113 -10.02 0.87 11.01
C ARG A 113 -10.30 1.04 12.52
N GLN A 114 -10.48 -0.05 13.27
CA GLN A 114 -10.67 0.00 14.72
C GLN A 114 -9.41 0.49 15.44
N LYS A 115 -8.22 0.05 15.02
CA LYS A 115 -6.94 0.58 15.52
C LYS A 115 -6.84 2.09 15.30
N LEU A 116 -7.17 2.57 14.10
CA LEU A 116 -7.18 4.01 13.78
C LEU A 116 -8.17 4.79 14.66
N GLN A 117 -9.38 4.27 14.82
CA GLN A 117 -10.40 4.91 15.66
C GLN A 117 -9.93 5.03 17.11
N LYS A 118 -9.34 3.96 17.66
CA LYS A 118 -8.78 3.98 19.00
C LYS A 118 -7.64 4.99 19.12
N LEU A 119 -6.69 4.98 18.18
CA LEU A 119 -5.59 5.94 18.12
C LEU A 119 -6.10 7.38 18.13
N CYS A 120 -7.07 7.71 17.28
CA CYS A 120 -7.62 9.06 17.19
C CYS A 120 -8.32 9.52 18.46
N ARG A 121 -9.04 8.61 19.15
CA ARG A 121 -9.65 8.89 20.46
C ARG A 121 -8.61 9.12 21.54
N ASP A 122 -7.62 8.22 21.63
CA ASP A 122 -6.60 8.24 22.68
C ASP A 122 -5.67 9.46 22.56
N THR A 123 -5.55 10.05 21.36
CA THR A 123 -4.68 11.21 21.10
C THR A 123 -5.44 12.43 20.57
N ALA A 124 -6.73 12.57 20.92
CA ALA A 124 -7.59 13.66 20.43
C ALA A 124 -7.02 15.07 20.68
N GLY A 125 -6.23 15.24 21.74
CA GLY A 125 -5.56 16.50 22.09
C GLY A 125 -4.35 16.89 21.22
N GLY A 126 -3.98 16.09 20.23
CA GLY A 126 -2.82 16.32 19.36
C GLY A 126 -1.48 15.99 20.04
N PHE A 127 -0.39 16.43 19.42
CA PHE A 127 0.98 16.06 19.78
C PHE A 127 1.89 17.27 19.94
N LYS A 128 2.58 17.38 21.07
CA LYS A 128 3.48 18.50 21.38
C LYS A 128 4.69 18.50 20.44
N THR A 129 5.20 19.67 20.09
CA THR A 129 6.35 19.86 19.18
C THR A 129 7.62 19.07 19.55
N PRO A 130 8.02 18.94 20.84
CA PRO A 130 9.18 18.12 21.21
C PRO A 130 9.01 16.62 20.94
N SER A 131 7.77 16.15 20.73
CA SER A 131 7.48 14.76 20.39
C SER A 131 7.44 14.50 18.88
N ILE A 132 7.63 15.53 18.05
CA ILE A 132 7.69 15.42 16.59
C ILE A 132 9.12 15.05 16.20
N ARG A 133 9.26 13.97 15.42
CA ARG A 133 10.56 13.49 14.99
C ARG A 133 11.10 14.36 13.85
N ARG A 134 12.29 14.93 14.05
CA ARG A 134 12.99 15.75 13.05
C ARG A 134 14.07 14.99 12.28
N GLN A 135 14.68 13.99 12.91
CA GLN A 135 15.75 13.22 12.30
C GLN A 135 15.25 11.86 11.77
N PRO A 136 15.82 11.37 10.66
CA PRO A 136 15.59 10.00 10.21
C PRO A 136 15.98 8.97 11.29
N ILE A 137 15.42 7.76 11.17
CA ILE A 137 15.86 6.62 11.96
C ILE A 137 17.26 6.26 11.48
N ASP A 138 18.19 6.11 12.41
CA ASP A 138 19.49 5.53 12.10
C ASP A 138 19.33 4.04 11.80
N ILE A 139 19.49 3.66 10.53
CA ILE A 139 19.28 2.31 9.99
C ILE A 139 20.63 1.64 9.83
N ARG A 140 20.83 0.56 10.58
CA ARG A 140 22.06 -0.22 10.60
C ARG A 140 21.77 -1.72 10.67
N PRO A 141 22.66 -2.59 10.16
CA PRO A 141 22.47 -4.03 10.19
C PRO A 141 22.21 -4.59 11.59
N ASP A 142 22.91 -4.10 12.62
CA ASP A 142 22.70 -4.53 14.01
C ASP A 142 21.25 -4.31 14.44
N LYS A 143 20.62 -3.19 14.07
CA LYS A 143 19.21 -2.91 14.42
C LYS A 143 18.21 -3.74 13.63
N ILE A 144 18.56 -4.12 12.40
CA ILE A 144 17.74 -4.95 11.52
C ILE A 144 17.72 -6.40 12.03
N PHE A 145 18.88 -6.92 12.44
CA PHE A 145 19.03 -8.32 12.86
C PHE A 145 18.93 -8.53 14.38
N SER A 146 19.03 -7.49 15.21
CA SER A 146 18.90 -7.62 16.66
C SER A 146 17.46 -7.76 17.12
N ARG A 147 17.24 -8.64 18.10
CA ARG A 147 15.95 -8.78 18.76
C ARG A 147 15.73 -7.69 19.80
N ARG A 148 14.72 -6.84 19.53
CA ARG A 148 14.17 -5.91 20.51
C ARG A 148 12.64 -6.03 20.54
N PRO A 149 12.03 -6.18 21.73
CA PRO A 149 10.58 -6.25 21.83
C PRO A 149 9.94 -4.89 21.48
N LEU A 150 8.89 -4.92 20.66
CA LEU A 150 8.13 -3.74 20.34
C LEU A 150 7.39 -3.21 21.58
N TYR A 151 7.54 -1.92 21.87
CA TYR A 151 6.82 -1.26 22.97
C TYR A 151 5.31 -1.42 22.82
N ALA A 152 4.60 -1.69 23.93
CA ALA A 152 3.16 -1.99 23.92
C ALA A 152 2.33 -0.88 23.25
N ARG A 153 2.69 0.39 23.44
CA ARG A 153 2.04 1.55 22.82
C ARG A 153 2.11 1.59 21.30
N PHE A 154 3.09 0.92 20.69
CA PHE A 154 3.25 0.85 19.23
C PHE A 154 2.54 -0.36 18.62
N LYS A 155 2.17 -1.38 19.42
CA LYS A 155 1.47 -2.58 18.94
C LYS A 155 0.04 -2.31 18.46
N THR A 156 -0.59 -1.23 18.94
CA THR A 156 -1.99 -0.89 18.64
C THR A 156 -2.14 0.07 17.46
N LEU A 157 -1.07 0.37 16.74
CA LEU A 157 -1.10 1.34 15.65
C LEU A 157 -1.55 0.69 14.33
N PRO A 158 -2.32 1.40 13.49
CA PRO A 158 -2.42 1.04 12.09
C PRO A 158 -1.03 1.13 11.45
N GLU A 159 -0.69 0.14 10.63
CA GLU A 159 0.57 0.11 9.92
C GLU A 159 0.65 1.25 8.88
N THR A 160 1.85 1.75 8.60
CA THR A 160 2.04 2.81 7.59
C THR A 160 1.57 2.34 6.21
N ALA A 161 0.66 3.09 5.59
CA ALA A 161 0.17 2.77 4.24
C ALA A 161 1.31 2.87 3.22
N PHE A 162 1.17 2.17 2.09
CA PHE A 162 2.07 2.26 0.93
C PHE A 162 3.50 1.73 1.10
N MET A 163 3.87 1.18 2.26
CA MET A 163 5.22 0.61 2.46
C MET A 163 5.58 -0.47 1.42
N VAL A 164 4.68 -1.43 1.21
CA VAL A 164 4.92 -2.55 0.28
C VAL A 164 5.12 -2.07 -1.17
N PRO A 165 4.19 -1.30 -1.79
CA PRO A 165 4.41 -0.80 -3.15
C PRO A 165 5.63 0.13 -3.28
N ALA A 166 5.97 0.93 -2.27
CA ALA A 166 7.19 1.74 -2.30
C ALA A 166 8.46 0.88 -2.32
N VAL A 167 8.51 -0.20 -1.54
CA VAL A 167 9.64 -1.14 -1.56
C VAL A 167 9.72 -1.89 -2.88
N ILE A 168 8.60 -2.32 -3.46
CA ILE A 168 8.58 -2.97 -4.78
C ILE A 168 9.21 -2.06 -5.83
N GLU A 169 8.78 -0.80 -5.86
CA GLU A 169 9.31 0.21 -6.78
C GLU A 169 10.81 0.43 -6.59
N ASP A 170 11.27 0.60 -5.36
CA ASP A 170 12.69 0.83 -5.08
C ASP A 170 13.55 -0.40 -5.42
N LEU A 171 13.08 -1.62 -5.12
CA LEU A 171 13.76 -2.85 -5.52
C LEU A 171 13.86 -3.01 -7.03
N LYS A 172 12.89 -2.50 -7.81
CA LYS A 172 12.96 -2.53 -9.27
C LYS A 172 13.82 -1.43 -9.87
N TYR A 173 13.82 -0.22 -9.31
CA TYR A 173 14.35 0.95 -10.02
C TYR A 173 15.38 1.79 -9.27
N ARG A 174 15.47 1.69 -7.93
CA ARG A 174 16.29 2.62 -7.13
C ARG A 174 17.68 2.09 -6.80
N TRP A 175 17.81 0.82 -6.42
CA TRP A 175 19.04 0.31 -5.80
C TRP A 175 20.13 -0.05 -6.81
N GLY A 176 20.50 0.90 -7.66
CA GLY A 176 21.76 0.88 -8.41
C GLY A 176 22.95 1.06 -7.45
N LEU A 177 24.16 0.78 -7.95
CA LEU A 177 25.37 0.77 -7.12
C LEU A 177 25.62 2.13 -6.42
N GLU A 178 25.49 3.24 -7.15
CA GLU A 178 25.69 4.59 -6.62
C GLU A 178 24.73 4.90 -5.45
N GLU A 179 23.45 4.58 -5.62
CA GLU A 179 22.42 4.79 -4.61
C GLU A 179 22.68 3.93 -3.36
N VAL A 180 23.08 2.67 -3.56
CA VAL A 180 23.44 1.76 -2.47
C VAL A 180 24.64 2.32 -1.69
N ILE A 181 25.70 2.77 -2.38
CA ILE A 181 26.86 3.40 -1.74
C ILE A 181 26.43 4.63 -0.94
N ARG A 182 25.63 5.52 -1.54
CA ARG A 182 25.15 6.74 -0.90
C ARG A 182 24.36 6.43 0.39
N CYS A 183 23.41 5.49 0.33
CA CYS A 183 22.57 5.13 1.47
C CYS A 183 23.27 4.27 2.54
N THR A 184 24.48 3.78 2.26
CA THR A 184 25.27 2.95 3.20
C THR A 184 26.60 3.60 3.59
N ALA A 185 26.88 4.83 3.17
CA ALA A 185 28.13 5.53 3.44
C ALA A 185 28.46 5.64 4.94
N SER A 186 27.44 5.69 5.81
CA SER A 186 27.58 5.73 7.28
C SER A 186 27.59 4.35 7.96
N VAL A 187 27.65 3.27 7.17
CA VAL A 187 27.58 1.87 7.61
C VAL A 187 28.83 1.10 7.11
N PRO A 188 29.98 1.20 7.82
CA PRO A 188 31.24 0.58 7.41
C PRO A 188 31.15 -0.93 7.20
N GLU A 189 30.28 -1.61 7.95
CA GLU A 189 30.07 -3.06 7.88
C GLU A 189 29.58 -3.53 6.51
N LEU A 190 28.92 -2.65 5.75
CA LEU A 190 28.39 -2.95 4.42
C LEU A 190 29.37 -2.59 3.29
N GLN A 191 30.35 -1.74 3.54
CA GLN A 191 31.31 -1.29 2.52
C GLN A 191 32.14 -2.46 1.96
N GLY A 192 32.53 -3.39 2.84
CA GLY A 192 33.23 -4.62 2.44
C GLY A 192 32.38 -5.55 1.56
N PHE A 193 31.05 -5.51 1.69
CA PHE A 193 30.15 -6.27 0.83
C PHE A 193 29.96 -5.61 -0.53
N ILE A 194 29.86 -4.29 -0.56
CA ILE A 194 29.71 -3.51 -1.81
C ILE A 194 30.92 -3.69 -2.72
N ALA A 195 32.14 -3.60 -2.17
CA ALA A 195 33.37 -3.82 -2.94
C ALA A 195 33.45 -5.25 -3.55
N ARG A 196 32.82 -6.25 -2.93
CA ARG A 196 32.72 -7.60 -3.51
C ARG A 196 31.67 -7.68 -4.61
N CYS A 197 30.58 -6.91 -4.50
CA CYS A 197 29.58 -6.82 -5.55
C CYS A 197 30.14 -6.17 -6.83
N GLU A 198 31.03 -5.18 -6.70
CA GLU A 198 31.75 -4.57 -7.84
C GLU A 198 32.63 -5.59 -8.59
N ASN A 199 33.37 -6.42 -7.85
CA ASN A 199 34.31 -7.39 -8.42
C ASN A 199 33.65 -8.60 -9.11
N ASN A 200 32.38 -8.89 -8.80
CA ASN A 200 31.64 -10.03 -9.37
C ASN A 200 30.96 -9.72 -10.71
N GLY A 201 31.29 -8.60 -11.36
CA GLY A 201 30.80 -8.28 -12.70
C GLY A 201 29.30 -8.07 -12.72
N ILE A 202 28.81 -7.07 -11.96
CA ILE A 202 27.60 -6.38 -12.39
C ILE A 202 27.97 -5.81 -13.76
N ASP A 203 27.27 -6.18 -14.83
CA ASP A 203 27.46 -5.56 -16.14
C ASP A 203 27.36 -4.04 -15.94
N ASP A 204 28.49 -3.34 -16.00
CA ASP A 204 28.62 -1.87 -15.84
C ASP A 204 27.74 -1.09 -16.84
N ASN A 205 27.06 -1.79 -17.74
CA ASN A 205 26.18 -1.25 -18.76
C ASN A 205 24.69 -1.26 -18.38
N ASP A 206 24.31 -1.83 -17.23
CA ASP A 206 22.92 -1.84 -16.73
C ASP A 206 22.82 -0.95 -15.49
N ASN A 207 22.52 0.34 -15.68
CA ASN A 207 22.22 1.33 -14.63
C ASN A 207 20.99 0.98 -13.74
N GLY A 208 20.47 -0.25 -13.87
CA GLY A 208 19.31 -0.75 -13.14
C GLY A 208 19.62 -1.18 -11.70
N SER A 209 18.56 -1.38 -10.92
CA SER A 209 18.67 -1.88 -9.55
C SER A 209 19.24 -3.31 -9.51
N ILE A 210 20.16 -3.56 -8.56
CA ILE A 210 20.77 -4.88 -8.34
C ILE A 210 19.79 -5.97 -7.85
N PHE A 211 18.54 -5.58 -7.56
CA PHE A 211 17.45 -6.47 -7.14
C PHE A 211 16.34 -6.58 -8.20
N ALA A 212 16.40 -5.84 -9.31
CA ALA A 212 15.32 -5.73 -10.28
C ALA A 212 14.92 -7.10 -10.85
N ARG A 213 15.90 -7.88 -11.31
CA ARG A 213 15.67 -9.19 -11.98
C ARG A 213 15.11 -10.27 -11.05
N ILE A 214 15.33 -10.13 -9.74
CA ILE A 214 14.86 -11.10 -8.75
C ILE A 214 13.58 -10.64 -8.04
N THR A 215 13.08 -9.43 -8.30
CA THR A 215 11.87 -8.88 -7.67
C THR A 215 10.67 -9.03 -8.59
N GLU A 216 9.58 -9.63 -8.09
CA GLU A 216 8.42 -9.96 -8.92
C GLU A 216 7.11 -9.80 -8.14
N VAL A 217 6.17 -9.02 -8.71
CA VAL A 217 4.77 -9.00 -8.25
C VAL A 217 4.05 -10.12 -8.97
N VAL A 218 3.60 -11.12 -8.22
CA VAL A 218 2.96 -12.30 -8.78
C VAL A 218 1.46 -12.02 -9.01
N PRO A 219 0.78 -12.75 -9.90
CA PRO A 219 -0.64 -12.51 -10.16
C PRO A 219 -1.57 -12.97 -9.04
N GLY A 220 -1.09 -13.80 -8.10
CA GLY A 220 -1.82 -14.32 -6.97
C GLY A 220 -1.16 -13.98 -5.63
N GLU A 221 -1.23 -14.89 -4.66
CA GLU A 221 -0.52 -14.76 -3.39
C GLU A 221 0.95 -15.18 -3.52
N ALA A 222 1.86 -14.47 -2.86
CA ALA A 222 3.31 -14.72 -2.94
C ALA A 222 3.73 -16.07 -2.33
N ASP A 223 2.97 -16.60 -1.38
CA ASP A 223 3.21 -17.88 -0.72
C ASP A 223 3.26 -19.07 -1.70
N VAL A 224 2.31 -19.14 -2.63
CA VAL A 224 2.25 -20.18 -3.68
C VAL A 224 3.51 -20.15 -4.53
N TYR A 225 3.94 -18.95 -4.94
CA TYR A 225 5.12 -18.76 -5.80
C TYR A 225 6.42 -19.03 -5.04
N CYS A 226 6.49 -18.62 -3.77
CA CYS A 226 7.59 -18.99 -2.89
C CYS A 226 7.73 -20.51 -2.74
N ALA A 227 6.61 -21.24 -2.60
CA ALA A 227 6.62 -22.68 -2.49
C ALA A 227 7.07 -23.39 -3.78
N ILE A 228 6.57 -22.95 -4.95
CA ILE A 228 6.99 -23.45 -6.27
C ILE A 228 8.50 -23.27 -6.44
N ALA A 229 9.00 -22.07 -6.14
CA ALA A 229 10.40 -21.71 -6.19
C ALA A 229 11.26 -22.54 -5.23
N ALA A 230 10.83 -22.69 -3.98
CA ALA A 230 11.53 -23.49 -2.97
C ALA A 230 11.70 -24.94 -3.41
N ARG A 231 10.64 -25.52 -4.00
CA ARG A 231 10.67 -26.87 -4.56
C ARG A 231 11.59 -26.99 -5.77
N ALA A 232 11.58 -26.00 -6.67
CA ALA A 232 12.38 -26.03 -7.89
C ALA A 232 13.88 -25.86 -7.62
N TRP A 233 14.24 -24.99 -6.67
CA TRP A 233 15.62 -24.64 -6.35
C TRP A 233 16.16 -25.30 -5.08
N CYS A 234 15.38 -26.15 -4.42
CA CYS A 234 15.74 -26.82 -3.17
C CYS A 234 16.21 -25.84 -2.08
N CYS A 235 15.54 -24.70 -1.94
CA CYS A 235 15.98 -23.59 -1.10
C CYS A 235 15.07 -23.34 0.11
N ALA A 236 15.53 -22.49 1.03
CA ALA A 236 14.71 -22.05 2.16
C ALA A 236 13.85 -20.84 1.80
N VAL A 237 12.61 -20.82 2.26
CA VAL A 237 11.73 -19.64 2.16
C VAL A 237 11.89 -18.79 3.41
N LEU A 238 12.26 -17.53 3.24
CA LEU A 238 12.22 -16.53 4.30
C LEU A 238 10.82 -15.92 4.35
N THR A 239 10.10 -16.08 5.46
CA THR A 239 8.71 -15.60 5.60
C THR A 239 8.34 -15.30 7.06
N SER A 240 7.19 -14.70 7.29
CA SER A 240 6.51 -14.67 8.60
C SER A 240 5.20 -15.46 8.61
N ASP A 241 4.80 -16.06 7.48
CA ASP A 241 3.58 -16.87 7.38
C ASP A 241 3.86 -18.35 7.63
N SER A 242 3.17 -18.92 8.61
CA SER A 242 3.30 -20.33 8.95
C SER A 242 2.65 -21.26 7.94
N ASP A 243 1.72 -20.75 7.11
CA ASP A 243 1.02 -21.58 6.13
C ASP A 243 1.95 -22.11 5.04
N LEU A 244 3.11 -21.46 4.80
CA LEU A 244 4.17 -21.97 3.93
C LEU A 244 4.70 -23.35 4.34
N LEU A 245 4.59 -23.74 5.61
CA LEU A 245 4.96 -25.10 6.07
C LEU A 245 4.01 -26.18 5.56
N VAL A 246 2.80 -25.80 5.11
CA VAL A 246 1.77 -26.71 4.60
C VAL A 246 1.92 -26.92 3.10
N HIS A 247 2.50 -25.96 2.37
CA HIS A 247 2.81 -26.15 0.96
C HIS A 247 3.85 -27.26 0.75
N ASP A 248 3.82 -27.88 -0.43
CA ASP A 248 4.83 -28.86 -0.82
C ASP A 248 6.12 -28.16 -1.29
N LEU A 249 7.05 -27.95 -0.36
CA LEU A 249 8.35 -27.33 -0.62
C LEU A 249 9.39 -28.32 -1.21
N GLY A 250 9.00 -29.57 -1.50
CA GLY A 250 9.93 -30.63 -1.90
C GLY A 250 10.70 -31.25 -0.72
N ALA A 251 11.66 -32.12 -1.06
CA ALA A 251 12.39 -32.92 -0.06
C ALA A 251 13.29 -32.07 0.86
N GLU A 252 14.00 -31.10 0.26
CA GLU A 252 15.00 -30.26 0.94
C GLU A 252 14.49 -28.83 1.22
N GLY A 253 13.36 -28.44 0.62
CA GLY A 253 12.76 -27.14 0.86
C GLY A 253 12.39 -26.96 2.32
N SER A 254 12.49 -25.72 2.79
CA SER A 254 12.30 -25.40 4.20
C SER A 254 11.82 -23.98 4.40
N VAL A 255 11.40 -23.67 5.62
CA VAL A 255 10.97 -22.33 6.04
C VAL A 255 11.92 -21.82 7.11
N ILE A 256 12.30 -20.55 6.99
CA ILE A 256 12.99 -19.78 8.01
C ILE A 256 12.12 -18.57 8.34
N PHE A 257 11.70 -18.45 9.59
CA PHE A 257 10.91 -17.30 10.00
C PHE A 257 11.78 -16.07 10.19
N PHE A 258 11.35 -14.91 9.71
CA PHE A 258 12.14 -13.67 9.85
C PHE A 258 12.45 -13.31 11.30
N ASP A 259 11.51 -13.57 12.23
CA ASP A 259 11.73 -13.33 13.65
C ASP A 259 12.85 -14.20 14.25
N SER A 260 13.17 -15.34 13.62
CA SER A 260 14.24 -16.26 13.99
C SER A 260 15.63 -15.80 13.55
N ILE A 261 15.71 -14.86 12.60
CA ILE A 261 16.96 -14.36 12.04
C ILE A 261 17.59 -13.36 13.02
N GLU A 262 18.84 -13.62 13.37
CA GLU A 262 19.61 -12.85 14.35
C GLU A 262 21.07 -12.72 13.91
N SER A 263 21.69 -11.58 14.24
CA SER A 263 23.14 -11.45 14.18
C SER A 263 23.77 -12.18 15.37
N ASP A 264 24.87 -12.88 15.14
CA ASP A 264 25.69 -13.47 16.20
C ASP A 264 27.06 -12.78 16.23
N ASP A 265 27.48 -12.34 17.42
CA ASP A 265 28.78 -11.70 17.63
C ASP A 265 29.93 -12.72 17.69
N HIS A 266 29.61 -14.03 17.72
CA HIS A 266 30.60 -15.09 17.84
C HIS A 266 30.54 -16.06 16.65
N LEU A 267 31.53 -15.96 15.75
CA LEU A 267 31.80 -17.05 14.82
C LEU A 267 32.15 -18.30 15.65
N PRO A 268 31.52 -19.47 15.44
CA PRO A 268 31.70 -20.65 16.29
C PRO A 268 33.12 -21.24 16.35
N ASN A 269 34.12 -20.62 15.71
CA ASN A 269 35.54 -20.99 15.76
C ASN A 269 36.50 -19.79 15.58
N GLY A 270 36.07 -18.54 15.84
CA GLY A 270 36.98 -17.39 15.79
C GLY A 270 37.93 -17.42 16.99
N LYS A 271 39.24 -17.64 16.78
CA LYS A 271 40.23 -17.29 17.80
C LYS A 271 40.02 -15.82 18.18
N PRO A 272 40.12 -15.42 19.46
CA PRO A 272 40.15 -14.01 19.81
C PRO A 272 41.28 -13.36 19.01
N VAL A 273 40.92 -12.46 18.11
CA VAL A 273 41.86 -11.77 17.23
C VAL A 273 42.73 -10.90 18.13
N GLY A 274 44.03 -11.18 18.15
CA GLY A 274 44.99 -10.31 18.82
C GLY A 274 44.95 -8.92 18.19
N GLU A 275 45.08 -7.90 19.02
CA GLU A 275 45.14 -6.49 18.63
C GLU A 275 46.11 -6.30 17.44
N GLY A 276 45.58 -6.01 16.23
CA GLY A 276 46.43 -5.64 15.09
C GLY A 276 46.04 -6.09 13.67
N GLN A 277 44.88 -6.71 13.42
CA GLN A 277 44.41 -7.00 12.05
C GLN A 277 42.99 -6.50 11.80
N ASP A 278 42.77 -5.93 10.60
CA ASP A 278 41.57 -5.23 10.14
C ASP A 278 40.25 -5.74 10.74
N THR A 279 39.67 -4.93 11.62
CA THR A 279 38.37 -5.15 12.26
C THR A 279 37.20 -4.83 11.30
N THR A 280 37.19 -5.39 10.10
CA THR A 280 35.97 -5.45 9.29
C THR A 280 35.14 -6.63 9.76
N GLY A 281 34.47 -6.44 10.91
CA GLY A 281 33.62 -7.45 11.54
C GLY A 281 32.61 -8.01 10.55
N THR A 282 32.85 -9.22 10.06
CA THR A 282 31.95 -9.88 9.11
C THR A 282 30.68 -10.25 9.87
N ILE A 283 29.58 -9.54 9.59
CA ILE A 283 28.26 -9.81 10.18
C ILE A 283 27.94 -11.30 9.98
N SER A 284 27.73 -12.04 11.06
CA SER A 284 27.33 -13.44 10.98
C SER A 284 25.84 -13.58 11.31
N ILE A 285 25.09 -14.27 10.45
CA ILE A 285 23.63 -14.39 10.59
C ILE A 285 23.25 -15.83 10.87
N ARG A 286 22.57 -16.04 11.99
CA ARG A 286 21.98 -17.33 12.37
C ARG A 286 20.46 -17.26 12.28
N ALA A 287 19.83 -18.40 12.05
CA ALA A 287 18.38 -18.50 11.97
C ALA A 287 17.87 -19.87 12.43
N THR A 288 16.54 -20.02 12.50
CA THR A 288 15.88 -21.29 12.83
C THR A 288 15.12 -21.83 11.61
N GLN A 289 15.53 -23.01 11.14
CA GLN A 289 14.97 -23.68 9.96
C GLN A 289 13.97 -24.77 10.35
N LEU A 290 12.84 -24.82 9.65
CA LEU A 290 11.88 -25.92 9.66
C LEU A 290 11.76 -26.54 8.27
N CYS A 291 12.21 -27.77 8.10
CA CYS A 291 12.00 -28.54 6.87
C CYS A 291 10.76 -29.45 7.03
N PRO A 292 9.65 -29.21 6.31
CA PRO A 292 8.41 -29.98 6.46
C PRO A 292 8.61 -31.49 6.41
N THR A 293 9.38 -31.97 5.44
CA THR A 293 9.69 -33.40 5.24
C THR A 293 10.42 -34.01 6.44
N ARG A 294 11.45 -33.32 6.95
CA ARG A 294 12.22 -33.78 8.12
C ARG A 294 11.38 -33.75 9.39
N VAL A 295 10.53 -32.74 9.56
CA VAL A 295 9.63 -32.61 10.71
C VAL A 295 8.56 -33.71 10.69
N ALA A 296 7.93 -33.96 9.55
CA ALA A 296 6.97 -35.06 9.39
C ALA A 296 7.57 -36.41 9.75
N LYS A 297 8.80 -36.68 9.27
CA LYS A 297 9.55 -37.90 9.60
C LYS A 297 9.84 -38.03 11.10
N LYS A 298 10.28 -36.95 11.77
CA LYS A 298 10.53 -36.94 13.23
C LYS A 298 9.26 -37.17 14.05
N LEU A 299 8.13 -36.64 13.60
CA LEU A 299 6.82 -36.82 14.23
C LEU A 299 6.19 -38.20 13.92
N GLY A 300 6.69 -38.88 12.88
CA GLY A 300 6.15 -40.13 12.38
C GLY A 300 4.77 -39.98 11.75
N VAL A 301 4.42 -38.80 11.23
CA VAL A 301 3.15 -38.52 10.54
C VAL A 301 3.34 -38.63 9.02
N VAL A 302 2.24 -38.84 8.29
CA VAL A 302 2.27 -39.00 6.82
C VAL A 302 2.82 -37.74 6.15
N SER A 303 2.33 -36.56 6.56
CA SER A 303 2.76 -35.28 6.02
C SER A 303 2.39 -34.12 6.94
N ILE A 304 3.01 -32.95 6.72
CA ILE A 304 2.61 -31.73 7.43
C ILE A 304 1.22 -31.28 7.00
N GLN A 305 0.82 -31.47 5.74
CA GLN A 305 -0.53 -31.21 5.26
C GLN A 305 -1.59 -31.97 6.07
N ARG A 306 -1.34 -33.26 6.31
CA ARG A 306 -2.24 -34.11 7.09
C ARG A 306 -2.36 -33.63 8.54
N LEU A 307 -1.23 -33.31 9.15
CA LEU A 307 -1.16 -32.77 10.52
C LEU A 307 -1.89 -31.43 10.63
N ALA A 308 -1.63 -30.53 9.68
CA ALA A 308 -2.23 -29.21 9.57
C ALA A 308 -3.76 -29.27 9.42
N TYR A 309 -4.27 -30.17 8.57
CA TYR A 309 -5.70 -30.40 8.44
C TYR A 309 -6.35 -30.87 9.75
N GLU A 310 -5.72 -31.82 10.46
CA GLU A 310 -6.22 -32.30 11.75
C GLU A 310 -6.25 -31.17 12.79
N LEU A 311 -5.21 -30.34 12.81
CA LEU A 311 -5.11 -29.19 13.71
C LEU A 311 -6.16 -28.12 13.40
N LYS A 312 -6.42 -27.83 12.11
CA LYS A 312 -7.48 -26.91 11.67
C LYS A 312 -8.87 -27.44 12.03
N ARG A 313 -9.07 -28.76 11.94
CA ARG A 313 -10.32 -29.44 12.29
C ARG A 313 -10.62 -29.40 13.79
N ASP A 314 -9.60 -29.54 14.64
CA ASP A 314 -9.76 -29.63 16.09
C ASP A 314 -8.59 -28.98 16.85
N SER A 315 -8.56 -27.63 16.82
CA SER A 315 -7.49 -26.84 17.46
C SER A 315 -7.46 -26.91 19.00
N ARG A 316 -8.43 -27.59 19.64
CA ARG A 316 -8.49 -27.77 21.09
C ARG A 316 -8.01 -29.15 21.54
N ALA A 317 -7.90 -30.12 20.63
CA ALA A 317 -7.34 -31.42 20.97
C ALA A 317 -5.85 -31.32 21.34
N SER A 318 -5.40 -32.26 22.17
CA SER A 318 -4.00 -32.36 22.53
C SER A 318 -3.14 -32.68 21.30
N PHE A 319 -1.90 -32.18 21.28
CA PHE A 319 -1.00 -32.39 20.15
C PHE A 319 -0.72 -33.88 19.87
N SER A 320 -0.67 -34.73 20.91
CA SER A 320 -0.50 -36.18 20.76
C SER A 320 -1.70 -36.82 20.05
N THR A 321 -2.92 -36.40 20.36
CA THR A 321 -4.14 -36.84 19.65
C THR A 321 -4.10 -36.42 18.19
N ILE A 322 -3.68 -35.18 17.91
CA ILE A 322 -3.56 -34.66 16.53
C ILE A 322 -2.53 -35.46 15.74
N ILE A 323 -1.35 -35.73 16.33
CA ILE A 323 -0.34 -36.62 15.74
C ILE A 323 -0.95 -37.99 15.46
N GLN A 324 -1.60 -38.63 16.44
CA GLN A 324 -2.17 -39.97 16.26
C GLN A 324 -3.16 -40.03 15.09
N ARG A 325 -4.01 -39.00 14.92
CA ARG A 325 -4.93 -38.88 13.78
C ARG A 325 -4.20 -38.68 12.46
N ALA A 326 -3.07 -37.98 12.47
CA ALA A 326 -2.24 -37.69 11.30
C ALA A 326 -1.28 -38.83 10.91
N LYS A 327 -1.15 -39.88 11.72
CA LYS A 327 -0.36 -41.09 11.42
C LYS A 327 -1.08 -42.08 10.50
N SER A 328 -2.40 -42.00 10.38
CA SER A 328 -3.17 -42.95 9.58
C SER A 328 -2.87 -42.79 8.09
N ASP A 329 -2.31 -43.82 7.48
CA ASP A 329 -2.01 -43.90 6.04
C ASP A 329 -3.06 -44.72 5.26
N THR A 330 -4.30 -44.76 5.77
CA THR A 330 -5.38 -45.54 5.14
C THR A 330 -5.92 -44.89 3.87
N GLY A 331 -5.51 -43.66 3.56
CA GLY A 331 -5.98 -42.87 2.41
C GLY A 331 -7.44 -42.42 2.51
N VAL A 332 -8.17 -42.78 3.58
CA VAL A 332 -9.60 -42.49 3.74
C VAL A 332 -9.84 -40.99 3.91
N VAL A 333 -8.97 -40.31 4.65
CA VAL A 333 -9.14 -38.87 4.91
C VAL A 333 -8.72 -38.05 3.70
N GLU A 334 -7.67 -38.47 3.01
CA GLU A 334 -7.13 -37.83 1.81
C GLU A 334 -8.14 -37.84 0.66
N LYS A 335 -8.98 -38.89 0.58
CA LYS A 335 -10.11 -39.00 -0.35
C LYS A 335 -11.37 -38.26 0.10
N SER A 336 -11.40 -37.73 1.32
CA SER A 336 -12.57 -37.02 1.83
C SER A 336 -12.71 -35.64 1.19
N THR A 337 -13.94 -35.25 0.87
CA THR A 337 -14.23 -33.94 0.26
C THR A 337 -13.75 -32.76 1.11
N LYS A 338 -13.77 -32.90 2.45
CA LYS A 338 -13.28 -31.88 3.38
C LYS A 338 -11.77 -31.70 3.29
N TYR A 339 -11.00 -32.78 3.20
CA TYR A 339 -9.55 -32.70 3.03
C TYR A 339 -9.19 -32.17 1.65
N THR A 340 -9.84 -32.66 0.59
CA THR A 340 -9.62 -32.13 -0.77
C THR A 340 -9.92 -30.63 -0.84
N SER A 341 -11.01 -30.17 -0.21
CA SER A 341 -11.34 -28.75 -0.15
C SER A 341 -10.33 -27.93 0.66
N PHE A 342 -9.72 -28.50 1.70
CA PHE A 342 -8.63 -27.86 2.45
C PHE A 342 -7.37 -27.76 1.59
N MET A 343 -7.02 -28.82 0.86
CA MET A 343 -5.81 -28.89 0.05
C MET A 343 -5.84 -28.01 -1.20
N ARG A 344 -7.02 -27.58 -1.68
CA ARG A 344 -7.11 -26.63 -2.80
C ARG A 344 -6.37 -25.32 -2.55
N GLU A 345 -6.25 -24.89 -1.29
CA GLU A 345 -5.50 -23.69 -0.92
C GLU A 345 -3.99 -23.85 -1.10
N TYR A 346 -3.49 -25.09 -1.10
CA TYR A 346 -2.06 -25.43 -1.14
C TYR A 346 -1.65 -26.14 -2.45
N ASP A 347 -2.53 -26.16 -3.45
CA ASP A 347 -2.27 -26.80 -4.75
C ASP A 347 -1.38 -25.90 -5.63
N LEU A 348 -0.12 -26.31 -5.81
CA LEU A 348 0.89 -25.54 -6.54
C LEU A 348 0.68 -25.54 -8.05
N PHE A 349 0.00 -26.56 -8.60
CA PHE A 349 -0.09 -26.78 -10.06
C PHE A 349 -1.52 -26.66 -10.58
N SER A 350 -2.39 -25.95 -9.86
CA SER A 350 -3.71 -25.64 -10.39
C SER A 350 -3.56 -24.99 -11.77
N ASN A 351 -4.40 -25.38 -12.73
CA ASN A 351 -4.38 -24.86 -14.11
C ASN A 351 -4.48 -23.32 -14.14
N GLU A 352 -5.03 -22.72 -13.09
CA GLU A 352 -5.18 -21.28 -12.89
C GLU A 352 -3.81 -20.59 -12.70
N THR A 353 -2.89 -21.16 -11.91
CA THR A 353 -1.56 -20.58 -11.62
C THR A 353 -0.66 -20.52 -12.86
N THR A 354 -0.65 -21.58 -13.67
CA THR A 354 0.16 -21.67 -14.91
C THR A 354 -0.42 -20.75 -16.01
N THR A 355 -1.75 -20.73 -16.15
CA THR A 355 -2.43 -19.87 -17.13
C THR A 355 -2.33 -18.39 -16.76
N ALA A 356 -2.38 -18.06 -15.46
CA ALA A 356 -2.20 -16.71 -14.93
C ALA A 356 -0.79 -16.17 -15.21
N SER A 357 0.24 -16.97 -14.94
CA SER A 357 1.64 -16.57 -15.14
C SER A 357 1.97 -16.31 -16.62
N ALA A 358 1.36 -17.05 -17.56
CA ALA A 358 1.54 -16.84 -18.99
C ALA A 358 0.75 -15.65 -19.57
N ARG A 359 -0.38 -15.26 -18.95
CA ARG A 359 -1.19 -14.10 -19.41
C ARG A 359 -0.71 -12.78 -18.81
N ILE A 360 -0.18 -12.81 -17.60
CA ILE A 360 0.25 -11.62 -16.86
C ILE A 360 1.74 -11.31 -17.08
N SER A 361 2.48 -12.19 -17.77
CA SER A 361 3.85 -11.90 -18.22
C SER A 361 3.95 -10.64 -19.10
N ASN A 362 2.85 -10.19 -19.70
CA ASN A 362 2.77 -8.96 -20.48
C ASN A 362 2.75 -7.68 -19.61
N PHE A 363 2.62 -7.80 -18.29
CA PHE A 363 2.51 -6.67 -17.35
C PHE A 363 3.58 -6.72 -16.24
N ARG A 364 4.79 -7.20 -16.58
CA ARG A 364 5.91 -7.37 -15.64
C ARG A 364 6.34 -6.09 -14.91
N ASP A 365 5.96 -4.92 -15.41
CA ASP A 365 6.38 -3.63 -14.87
C ASP A 365 5.42 -3.02 -13.84
N ILE A 366 4.29 -3.69 -13.53
CA ILE A 366 3.41 -3.22 -12.45
C ILE A 366 4.19 -3.22 -11.11
N THR A 367 4.14 -2.09 -10.42
CA THR A 367 4.76 -1.91 -9.09
C THR A 367 3.73 -1.83 -7.98
N ASP A 368 2.48 -1.52 -8.29
CA ASP A 368 1.39 -1.50 -7.32
C ASP A 368 0.62 -2.84 -7.27
N PRO A 369 0.66 -3.56 -6.12
CA PRO A 369 -0.12 -4.78 -5.92
C PRO A 369 -1.63 -4.62 -6.17
N LYS A 370 -2.22 -3.45 -5.87
CA LYS A 370 -3.65 -3.19 -6.08
C LYS A 370 -3.98 -3.05 -7.56
N LEU A 371 -3.05 -2.51 -8.35
CA LEU A 371 -3.22 -2.44 -9.80
C LEU A 371 -3.07 -3.84 -10.41
N SER A 372 -2.09 -4.63 -9.94
CA SER A 372 -1.96 -6.05 -10.32
C SER A 372 -3.25 -6.82 -10.02
N GLU A 373 -3.85 -6.62 -8.84
CA GLU A 373 -5.13 -7.22 -8.46
C GLU A 373 -6.30 -6.76 -9.34
N LEU A 374 -6.34 -5.48 -9.71
CA LEU A 374 -7.36 -4.97 -10.62
C LEU A 374 -7.23 -5.61 -12.00
N HIS A 375 -6.02 -5.70 -12.56
CA HIS A 375 -5.75 -6.38 -13.82
C HIS A 375 -6.14 -7.86 -13.80
N ALA A 376 -5.83 -8.58 -12.72
CA ALA A 376 -6.20 -9.97 -12.57
C ALA A 376 -7.72 -10.19 -12.66
N GLN A 377 -8.53 -9.26 -12.16
CA GLN A 377 -10.00 -9.33 -12.27
C GLN A 377 -10.52 -9.17 -13.71
N TYR A 378 -9.73 -8.58 -14.61
CA TYR A 378 -10.04 -8.51 -16.04
C TYR A 378 -9.51 -9.73 -16.81
N GLU A 379 -8.34 -10.26 -16.46
CA GLU A 379 -7.68 -11.31 -17.24
C GLU A 379 -7.99 -12.74 -16.80
N LEU A 380 -8.31 -12.93 -15.52
CA LEU A 380 -8.33 -14.23 -14.88
C LEU A 380 -9.70 -14.54 -14.26
N PRO A 381 -10.38 -15.59 -14.75
CA PRO A 381 -11.66 -16.03 -14.21
C PRO A 381 -11.64 -16.35 -12.70
N ALA A 382 -10.50 -16.79 -12.16
CA ALA A 382 -10.34 -17.14 -10.75
C ALA A 382 -10.56 -15.96 -9.78
N PHE A 383 -10.43 -14.72 -10.26
CA PHE A 383 -10.51 -13.51 -9.44
C PHE A 383 -11.76 -12.66 -9.71
N THR A 384 -12.58 -13.04 -10.69
CA THR A 384 -13.81 -12.33 -11.04
C THR A 384 -15.03 -13.23 -10.91
N VAL A 385 -16.14 -12.66 -10.46
CA VAL A 385 -17.46 -13.28 -10.56
C VAL A 385 -18.14 -12.72 -11.83
N PRO A 386 -18.83 -13.54 -12.64
CA PRO A 386 -19.62 -13.05 -13.77
C PRO A 386 -20.61 -11.97 -13.30
N ASP A 387 -20.83 -10.95 -14.13
CA ASP A 387 -21.76 -9.84 -13.90
C ASP A 387 -21.46 -8.94 -12.67
N GLU A 388 -20.39 -9.22 -11.92
CA GLU A 388 -19.88 -8.31 -10.89
C GLU A 388 -18.88 -7.29 -11.47
N GLY A 389 -18.91 -6.08 -10.90
CA GLY A 389 -17.88 -5.08 -11.10
C GLY A 389 -16.52 -5.51 -10.54
N ALA A 390 -15.47 -4.79 -10.93
CA ALA A 390 -14.14 -5.02 -10.37
C ALA A 390 -14.01 -4.37 -8.98
N TYR A 391 -13.27 -4.98 -8.08
CA TYR A 391 -13.12 -4.55 -6.70
C TYR A 391 -11.75 -3.93 -6.46
N VAL A 392 -11.70 -2.80 -5.78
CA VAL A 392 -10.46 -2.18 -5.30
C VAL A 392 -10.58 -1.95 -3.80
N TYR A 393 -9.57 -2.37 -3.04
CA TYR A 393 -9.56 -2.22 -1.57
C TYR A 393 -8.56 -1.12 -1.20
N LEU A 394 -9.04 0.08 -0.86
CA LEU A 394 -8.18 1.20 -0.53
C LEU A 394 -7.60 1.05 0.89
N PRO A 395 -6.30 1.29 1.09
CA PRO A 395 -5.66 1.09 2.39
C PRO A 395 -6.16 2.10 3.41
N ILE A 396 -6.22 1.75 4.69
CA ILE A 396 -6.62 2.69 5.74
C ILE A 396 -5.45 3.66 5.98
N LEU A 397 -5.66 4.94 5.65
CA LEU A 397 -4.69 6.00 5.95
C LEU A 397 -4.79 6.45 7.41
N ILE A 398 -3.72 7.02 7.95
CA ILE A 398 -3.75 7.64 9.28
C ILE A 398 -4.48 8.97 9.15
N GLU A 399 -5.79 8.93 9.33
CA GLU A 399 -6.70 10.07 9.17
C GLU A 399 -7.56 10.29 10.42
N ARG A 400 -8.10 11.50 10.54
CA ARG A 400 -9.12 11.82 11.54
C ARG A 400 -10.44 11.07 11.26
N HIS A 401 -10.81 10.14 12.15
CA HIS A 401 -11.90 9.17 11.90
C HIS A 401 -13.32 9.74 11.95
N ASP A 402 -13.53 10.86 12.64
CA ASP A 402 -14.82 11.57 12.77
C ASP A 402 -15.11 12.49 11.56
N ARG A 403 -14.14 12.74 10.68
CA ARG A 403 -14.34 13.45 9.41
C ARG A 403 -14.72 12.50 8.26
N ARG A 404 -15.13 13.11 7.14
CA ARG A 404 -15.33 12.41 5.85
C ARG A 404 -14.07 11.63 5.48
N ALA A 405 -14.24 10.48 4.84
CA ALA A 405 -13.12 9.62 4.45
C ALA A 405 -12.18 10.34 3.48
N VAL A 406 -10.88 10.33 3.76
CA VAL A 406 -9.87 10.97 2.90
C VAL A 406 -9.86 10.42 1.48
N TRP A 407 -10.24 9.15 1.29
CA TRP A 407 -10.35 8.53 -0.02
C TRP A 407 -11.45 9.09 -0.93
N THR A 408 -12.30 10.00 -0.42
CA THR A 408 -13.13 10.81 -1.32
C THR A 408 -12.30 11.82 -2.10
N GLN A 409 -11.09 12.15 -1.65
CA GLN A 409 -10.12 12.89 -2.43
C GLN A 409 -9.48 12.00 -3.50
N GLY A 410 -9.21 12.60 -4.66
CA GLY A 410 -8.67 11.90 -5.82
C GLY A 410 -9.57 10.80 -6.39
N SER A 411 -10.87 10.73 -6.04
CA SER A 411 -11.79 9.73 -6.59
C SER A 411 -11.99 9.89 -8.09
N GLU A 412 -12.04 11.14 -8.58
CA GLU A 412 -12.13 11.42 -10.02
C GLU A 412 -10.89 10.94 -10.78
N LEU A 413 -9.70 11.15 -10.21
CA LEU A 413 -8.45 10.69 -10.79
C LEU A 413 -8.43 9.16 -10.92
N ARG A 414 -8.88 8.44 -9.88
CA ARG A 414 -9.01 6.96 -9.94
C ARG A 414 -10.09 6.54 -10.92
N LEU A 415 -11.21 7.27 -11.00
CA LEU A 415 -12.27 6.99 -11.96
C LEU A 415 -11.78 7.12 -13.41
N ILE A 416 -11.01 8.15 -13.73
CA ILE A 416 -10.33 8.30 -15.04
C ILE A 416 -9.42 7.10 -15.28
N ALA A 417 -8.57 6.77 -14.30
CA ALA A 417 -7.61 5.67 -14.41
C ALA A 417 -8.30 4.32 -14.66
N TYR A 418 -9.31 3.96 -13.86
CA TYR A 418 -10.06 2.72 -14.03
C TYR A 418 -10.82 2.68 -15.37
N SER A 419 -11.34 3.83 -15.82
CA SER A 419 -12.05 3.91 -17.11
C SER A 419 -11.07 3.73 -18.27
N LEU A 420 -9.87 4.31 -18.20
CA LEU A 420 -8.80 4.08 -19.17
C LEU A 420 -8.43 2.60 -19.25
N LEU A 421 -8.25 1.92 -18.11
CA LEU A 421 -8.02 0.47 -18.08
C LEU A 421 -9.19 -0.29 -18.76
N ASN A 422 -10.43 0.05 -18.41
CA ASN A 422 -11.62 -0.60 -18.97
C ASN A 422 -11.70 -0.46 -20.49
N LEU A 423 -11.33 0.71 -21.03
CA LEU A 423 -11.39 0.98 -22.46
C LEU A 423 -10.44 0.11 -23.28
N ARG A 424 -9.36 -0.43 -22.69
CA ARG A 424 -8.42 -1.37 -23.34
C ARG A 424 -9.07 -2.71 -23.70
N TYR A 425 -10.20 -3.03 -23.08
CA TYR A 425 -10.93 -4.28 -23.33
C TYR A 425 -12.05 -4.08 -24.34
N ARG A 426 -12.39 -5.14 -25.10
CA ARG A 426 -13.54 -5.13 -26.02
C ARG A 426 -14.86 -5.03 -25.25
N ALA A 427 -15.82 -4.31 -25.82
CA ALA A 427 -17.21 -4.21 -25.33
C ALA A 427 -18.08 -5.38 -25.85
N GLY A 428 -19.29 -5.54 -25.28
CA GLY A 428 -20.30 -6.51 -25.71
C GLY A 428 -20.32 -7.80 -24.89
N GLU A 429 -21.20 -8.74 -25.24
CA GLU A 429 -21.45 -9.99 -24.48
C GLU A 429 -20.22 -10.88 -24.31
N ASN A 430 -19.28 -10.83 -25.27
CA ASN A 430 -18.01 -11.57 -25.21
C ASN A 430 -16.82 -10.67 -24.78
N GLY A 431 -17.10 -9.42 -24.42
CA GLY A 431 -16.14 -8.45 -23.94
C GLY A 431 -15.82 -8.62 -22.46
N ARG A 432 -14.69 -8.06 -22.01
CA ARG A 432 -14.29 -8.07 -20.59
C ARG A 432 -14.49 -6.73 -19.90
N ARG A 433 -15.10 -5.76 -20.59
CA ARG A 433 -15.45 -4.48 -19.99
C ARG A 433 -16.35 -4.70 -18.79
N LYS A 434 -16.08 -3.92 -17.75
CA LYS A 434 -16.90 -3.82 -16.55
C LYS A 434 -17.71 -2.52 -16.66
N GLU A 435 -18.91 -2.53 -16.08
CA GLU A 435 -19.76 -1.34 -15.95
C GLU A 435 -19.33 -0.47 -14.76
N VAL A 436 -18.82 -1.12 -13.71
CA VAL A 436 -18.49 -0.45 -12.44
C VAL A 436 -17.21 -0.99 -11.81
N VAL A 437 -16.54 -0.12 -11.07
CA VAL A 437 -15.53 -0.47 -10.06
C VAL A 437 -16.09 -0.19 -8.67
N ILE A 438 -15.85 -1.10 -7.72
CA ILE A 438 -16.34 -1.04 -6.35
C ILE A 438 -15.16 -0.82 -5.41
N GLU A 439 -14.99 0.41 -4.95
CA GLU A 439 -13.96 0.77 -3.97
C GLU A 439 -14.43 0.44 -2.56
N HIS A 440 -13.68 -0.38 -1.84
CA HIS A 440 -13.85 -0.60 -0.41
C HIS A 440 -12.96 0.37 0.35
N MET A 441 -13.57 1.25 1.12
CA MET A 441 -12.88 2.24 1.93
C MET A 441 -13.63 2.52 3.23
N ARG A 442 -13.01 3.26 4.15
CA ARG A 442 -13.71 3.76 5.33
C ARG A 442 -14.89 4.64 4.91
N LYS A 443 -16.05 4.46 5.54
CA LYS A 443 -17.19 5.38 5.45
C LYS A 443 -17.82 5.52 6.84
N GLY A 444 -17.52 6.62 7.52
CA GLY A 444 -17.88 6.78 8.93
C GLY A 444 -17.18 5.73 9.79
N GLN A 445 -17.96 4.92 10.52
CA GLN A 445 -17.47 3.92 11.47
C GLN A 445 -17.36 2.49 10.91
N ARG A 446 -17.42 2.30 9.59
CA ARG A 446 -17.32 0.99 8.94
C ARG A 446 -16.50 1.03 7.66
N ILE A 447 -16.03 -0.13 7.20
CA ILE A 447 -15.64 -0.33 5.81
C ILE A 447 -16.90 -0.47 4.95
N ALA A 448 -16.97 0.25 3.83
CA ALA A 448 -18.13 0.21 2.95
C ALA A 448 -17.71 0.21 1.47
N PRO A 449 -18.50 -0.45 0.61
CA PRO A 449 -18.33 -0.35 -0.84
C PRO A 449 -18.83 1.01 -1.35
N ILE A 450 -18.11 1.54 -2.33
CA ILE A 450 -18.39 2.76 -3.06
C ILE A 450 -18.33 2.41 -4.54
N THR A 451 -19.49 2.42 -5.18
CA THR A 451 -19.60 2.08 -6.60
C THR A 451 -19.27 3.30 -7.45
N LEU A 452 -18.29 3.13 -8.33
CA LEU A 452 -17.89 4.07 -9.36
C LEU A 452 -18.35 3.51 -10.71
N THR A 453 -19.26 4.21 -11.38
CA THR A 453 -19.68 3.86 -12.74
C THR A 453 -18.60 4.30 -13.70
N LEU A 454 -18.09 3.36 -14.51
CA LEU A 454 -17.00 3.61 -15.43
C LEU A 454 -17.46 4.50 -16.59
N LEU A 455 -16.57 5.38 -17.01
CA LEU A 455 -16.87 6.44 -17.96
C LEU A 455 -16.83 5.91 -19.39
N SER A 456 -17.66 6.51 -20.24
CA SER A 456 -17.52 6.39 -21.69
C SER A 456 -16.23 7.09 -22.16
N GLN A 457 -15.78 6.73 -23.36
CA GLN A 457 -14.58 7.33 -23.96
C GLN A 457 -14.63 8.87 -23.98
N LYS A 458 -15.77 9.45 -24.37
CA LYS A 458 -15.95 10.91 -24.43
C LYS A 458 -15.86 11.57 -23.06
N GLU A 459 -16.41 10.93 -22.03
CA GLU A 459 -16.35 11.44 -20.66
C GLU A 459 -14.92 11.35 -20.09
N VAL A 460 -14.15 10.31 -20.47
CA VAL A 460 -12.72 10.21 -20.15
C VAL A 460 -11.94 11.36 -20.79
N GLU A 461 -12.15 11.62 -22.09
CA GLU A 461 -11.50 12.74 -22.79
C GLU A 461 -11.76 14.07 -22.08
N GLN A 462 -13.03 14.38 -21.79
CA GLN A 462 -13.43 15.63 -21.12
C GLN A 462 -12.79 15.79 -19.74
N LYS A 463 -12.76 14.72 -18.94
CA LYS A 463 -12.15 14.77 -17.60
C LYS A 463 -10.64 14.84 -17.64
N LEU A 464 -10.00 14.20 -18.62
CA LEU A 464 -8.55 14.26 -18.79
C LEU A 464 -8.11 15.64 -19.26
N GLU A 465 -8.85 16.27 -20.17
CA GLU A 465 -8.64 17.65 -20.61
C GLU A 465 -8.81 18.64 -19.45
N ALA A 466 -9.86 18.48 -18.63
CA ALA A 466 -10.06 19.30 -17.43
C ALA A 466 -8.92 19.15 -16.40
N LEU A 467 -8.40 17.93 -16.21
CA LEU A 467 -7.24 17.69 -15.35
C LEU A 467 -5.99 18.39 -15.89
N LEU A 468 -5.71 18.27 -17.18
CA LEU A 468 -4.57 18.94 -17.83
C LEU A 468 -4.67 20.46 -17.68
N ALA A 469 -5.85 21.04 -17.91
CA ALA A 469 -6.10 22.47 -17.71
C ALA A 469 -5.86 22.90 -16.25
N GLN A 470 -6.31 22.10 -15.28
CA GLN A 470 -6.07 22.37 -13.86
C GLN A 470 -4.57 22.33 -13.50
N ILE A 471 -3.83 21.34 -14.00
CA ILE A 471 -2.39 21.24 -13.77
C ILE A 471 -1.67 22.44 -14.39
N ASN A 472 -1.94 22.76 -15.66
CA ASN A 472 -1.33 23.90 -16.37
C ASN A 472 -1.62 25.23 -15.68
N SER A 473 -2.84 25.40 -15.15
CA SER A 473 -3.22 26.55 -14.34
C SER A 473 -2.41 26.70 -13.05
N LEU A 474 -2.10 25.59 -12.39
CA LEU A 474 -1.25 25.62 -11.20
C LEU A 474 0.20 25.92 -11.57
N VAL A 475 0.70 25.31 -12.64
CA VAL A 475 2.04 25.55 -13.17
C VAL A 475 2.22 27.03 -13.49
N SER A 476 1.31 27.67 -14.22
CA SER A 476 1.40 29.10 -14.53
C SER A 476 1.39 29.95 -13.27
N SER A 477 0.48 29.68 -12.33
CA SER A 477 0.35 30.48 -11.10
C SER A 477 1.58 30.40 -10.18
N ILE A 478 2.27 29.26 -10.16
CA ILE A 478 3.50 29.07 -9.35
C ILE A 478 4.76 29.57 -10.08
N ARG A 479 4.73 29.69 -11.42
CA ARG A 479 5.88 30.08 -12.27
C ARG A 479 5.88 31.54 -12.75
N ASN A 480 4.77 32.28 -12.62
CA ASN A 480 4.62 33.65 -13.13
C ASN A 480 5.57 34.72 -12.54
N ASN A 481 6.49 34.37 -11.63
CA ASN A 481 7.44 35.32 -11.02
C ASN A 481 8.89 35.18 -11.53
N ASP A 482 9.19 34.27 -12.47
CA ASP A 482 10.52 34.21 -13.11
C ASP A 482 10.57 35.18 -14.31
N GLU A 483 10.69 36.47 -14.01
CA GLU A 483 11.37 37.37 -14.96
C GLU A 483 12.86 37.02 -14.96
N MET A 484 13.31 36.39 -16.05
CA MET A 484 14.66 36.55 -16.61
C MET A 484 15.81 36.62 -15.58
N VAL A 485 16.06 35.56 -14.83
CA VAL A 485 17.40 35.29 -14.30
C VAL A 485 17.99 34.13 -15.07
N ASP A 486 18.59 34.49 -16.21
CA ASP A 486 19.50 33.65 -16.97
C ASP A 486 20.72 33.33 -16.09
N GLY A 487 20.76 32.15 -15.47
CA GLY A 487 21.89 31.73 -14.65
C GLY A 487 21.57 30.79 -13.51
N GLY A 488 21.04 29.60 -13.82
CA GLY A 488 20.92 28.51 -12.86
C GLY A 488 19.71 27.65 -13.19
N ASP A 489 19.97 26.45 -13.70
CA ASP A 489 19.01 25.35 -13.77
C ASP A 489 18.60 24.97 -12.33
N GLY A 490 17.74 25.80 -11.73
CA GLY A 490 17.12 25.56 -10.44
C GLY A 490 16.05 24.49 -10.62
N ASP A 491 16.50 23.27 -10.87
CA ASP A 491 15.69 22.08 -11.07
C ASP A 491 14.83 21.87 -9.81
N ARG A 492 13.62 22.46 -9.79
CA ARG A 492 12.73 22.38 -8.64
C ARG A 492 12.38 20.92 -8.42
N GLU A 493 12.63 20.41 -7.21
CA GLU A 493 12.37 19.01 -6.86
C GLU A 493 10.90 18.66 -7.21
N PRO A 494 10.64 17.76 -8.18
CA PRO A 494 9.28 17.44 -8.64
C PRO A 494 8.32 17.08 -7.49
N ALA A 495 8.85 16.53 -6.39
CA ALA A 495 8.09 16.22 -5.19
C ALA A 495 7.39 17.44 -4.57
N VAL A 496 8.04 18.60 -4.55
CA VAL A 496 7.51 19.85 -4.00
C VAL A 496 6.31 20.32 -4.83
N PHE A 497 6.43 20.30 -6.15
CA PHE A 497 5.34 20.66 -7.07
C PHE A 497 4.13 19.76 -6.89
N TRP A 498 4.31 18.43 -6.92
CA TRP A 498 3.18 17.50 -6.83
C TRP A 498 2.51 17.50 -5.47
N ARG A 499 3.27 17.69 -4.38
CA ARG A 499 2.68 17.92 -3.04
C ARG A 499 1.87 19.22 -3.02
N SER A 500 2.33 20.26 -3.69
CA SER A 500 1.59 21.53 -3.82
C SER A 500 0.30 21.36 -4.63
N PHE A 501 0.34 20.58 -5.72
CA PHE A 501 -0.86 20.20 -6.47
C PHE A 501 -1.86 19.42 -5.62
N ALA A 502 -1.39 18.45 -4.83
CA ALA A 502 -2.25 17.68 -3.94
C ALA A 502 -2.90 18.56 -2.86
N LEU A 503 -2.17 19.53 -2.32
CA LEU A 503 -2.71 20.53 -1.41
C LEU A 503 -3.75 21.40 -2.11
N TYR A 504 -3.47 21.91 -3.30
CA TYR A 504 -4.40 22.70 -4.12
C TYR A 504 -5.71 21.95 -4.38
N ASP A 505 -5.63 20.73 -4.92
CA ASP A 505 -6.80 19.90 -5.22
C ASP A 505 -7.62 19.60 -3.96
N THR A 506 -6.96 19.47 -2.82
CA THR A 506 -7.66 19.30 -1.55
C THR A 506 -8.38 20.59 -1.13
N LEU A 507 -7.70 21.75 -1.16
CA LEU A 507 -8.21 23.03 -0.69
C LEU A 507 -9.37 23.58 -1.54
N ILE A 508 -9.29 23.45 -2.87
CA ILE A 508 -10.35 23.93 -3.77
C ILE A 508 -11.69 23.23 -3.51
N ARG A 509 -11.65 21.98 -3.02
CA ARG A 509 -12.81 21.17 -2.65
C ARG A 509 -13.33 21.40 -1.23
N MET A 510 -12.61 22.17 -0.42
CA MET A 510 -13.06 22.56 0.92
C MET A 510 -13.98 23.78 0.85
N GLU A 511 -14.98 23.83 1.74
CA GLU A 511 -15.76 25.05 1.98
C GLU A 511 -14.84 26.18 2.48
N SER A 512 -15.06 27.43 2.05
CA SER A 512 -14.17 28.56 2.37
C SER A 512 -13.93 28.73 3.88
N LYS A 513 -14.96 28.46 4.72
CA LYS A 513 -14.85 28.50 6.19
C LYS A 513 -14.00 27.38 6.81
N GLU A 514 -13.84 26.25 6.11
CA GLU A 514 -13.03 25.11 6.57
C GLU A 514 -11.57 25.22 6.13
N ARG A 515 -11.26 26.10 5.17
CA ARG A 515 -9.90 26.29 4.66
C ARG A 515 -9.00 26.91 5.74
N PRO A 516 -7.77 26.41 5.94
CA PRO A 516 -6.83 27.07 6.83
C PRO A 516 -6.48 28.48 6.30
N SER A 517 -6.39 29.45 7.20
CA SER A 517 -5.90 30.80 6.86
C SER A 517 -4.52 30.75 6.20
N ILE A 518 -4.15 31.75 5.39
CA ILE A 518 -2.84 31.85 4.73
C ILE A 518 -1.68 31.66 5.73
N ARG A 519 -1.75 32.27 6.92
CA ARG A 519 -0.73 32.08 7.98
C ARG A 519 -0.58 30.63 8.43
N LYS A 520 -1.70 29.90 8.53
CA LYS A 520 -1.73 28.48 8.88
C LYS A 520 -1.19 27.61 7.74
N LEU A 521 -1.55 27.91 6.49
CA LEU A 521 -1.02 27.22 5.32
C LEU A 521 0.49 27.41 5.20
N ARG A 522 1.00 28.62 5.44
CA ARG A 522 2.45 28.89 5.47
C ARG A 522 3.16 27.96 6.44
N ARG A 523 2.67 27.91 7.68
CA ARG A 523 3.24 27.03 8.71
C ARG A 523 3.11 25.56 8.34
N PHE A 524 2.02 25.15 7.71
CA PHE A 524 1.86 23.79 7.21
C PHE A 524 2.90 23.45 6.13
N LEU A 525 3.15 24.37 5.19
CA LEU A 525 4.15 24.21 4.13
C LEU A 525 5.58 24.24 4.65
N GLU A 526 5.87 24.94 5.76
CA GLU A 526 7.22 25.01 6.34
C GLU A 526 7.47 23.89 7.37
N GLN A 527 6.45 23.56 8.19
CA GLN A 527 6.60 22.73 9.40
C GLN A 527 5.84 21.40 9.32
N GLY A 528 4.90 21.26 8.39
CA GLY A 528 4.00 20.11 8.27
C GLY A 528 2.76 20.18 9.18
N TYR A 529 2.53 21.30 9.89
CA TYR A 529 1.36 21.53 10.75
C TYR A 529 1.05 23.04 10.91
N CYS A 530 -0.21 23.38 11.13
CA CYS A 530 -0.70 24.77 11.12
C CYS A 530 -0.50 25.52 12.44
N GLY A 531 -0.52 24.78 13.56
CA GLY A 531 -0.63 25.30 14.93
C GLY A 531 0.65 25.21 15.74
N GLU A 532 0.62 25.54 17.03
CA GLU A 532 1.79 25.40 17.93
C GLU A 532 2.18 23.95 18.21
N LYS A 533 1.30 23.02 17.86
CA LYS A 533 1.43 21.57 18.04
C LYS A 533 0.84 20.89 16.81
N LEU A 534 1.16 19.61 16.62
CA LEU A 534 0.58 18.80 15.55
C LEU A 534 -0.81 18.32 15.96
N GLU A 535 -1.83 18.67 15.18
CA GLU A 535 -3.23 18.30 15.45
C GLU A 535 -3.78 17.29 14.44
N TRP A 536 -4.92 16.68 14.78
CA TRP A 536 -5.55 15.70 13.90
C TRP A 536 -6.07 16.28 12.59
N ASP A 537 -6.33 17.59 12.52
CA ASP A 537 -6.69 18.25 11.27
C ASP A 537 -5.49 18.39 10.34
N ASP A 538 -4.27 18.61 10.86
CA ASP A 538 -3.04 18.57 10.07
C ASP A 538 -2.78 17.15 9.54
N ILE A 539 -2.94 16.13 10.41
CA ILE A 539 -2.79 14.72 10.03
C ILE A 539 -3.82 14.32 8.96
N HIS A 540 -5.07 14.79 9.10
CA HIS A 540 -6.11 14.56 8.11
C HIS A 540 -5.78 15.23 6.77
N LEU A 541 -5.27 16.46 6.78
CA LEU A 541 -4.85 17.18 5.57
C LEU A 541 -3.72 16.44 4.84
N HIS A 542 -2.70 15.96 5.57
CA HIS A 542 -1.67 15.09 5.00
C HIS A 542 -2.26 13.82 4.36
N ALA A 543 -3.20 13.16 5.03
CA ALA A 543 -3.83 11.96 4.50
C ALA A 543 -4.71 12.25 3.27
N GLN A 544 -5.33 13.43 3.16
CA GLN A 544 -6.02 13.88 1.96
C GLN A 544 -5.05 14.07 0.79
N MET A 545 -3.92 14.74 1.02
CA MET A 545 -2.87 14.92 0.01
C MET A 545 -2.30 13.57 -0.45
N GLN A 546 -2.04 12.65 0.48
CA GLN A 546 -1.60 11.29 0.16
C GLN A 546 -2.60 10.54 -0.73
N ALA A 547 -3.91 10.69 -0.48
CA ALA A 547 -4.93 10.09 -1.33
C ALA A 547 -4.92 10.65 -2.75
N VAL A 548 -4.73 11.97 -2.93
CA VAL A 548 -4.60 12.61 -4.25
C VAL A 548 -3.35 12.12 -4.98
N LEU A 549 -2.18 12.15 -4.31
CA LEU A 549 -0.90 11.72 -4.88
C LEU A 549 -0.93 10.25 -5.31
N TYR A 550 -1.49 9.39 -4.46
CA TYR A 550 -1.66 7.98 -4.81
C TYR A 550 -2.60 7.80 -6.02
N SER A 551 -3.69 8.56 -6.10
CA SER A 551 -4.58 8.51 -7.26
C SER A 551 -3.91 8.97 -8.56
N LEU A 552 -3.07 10.01 -8.51
CA LEU A 552 -2.28 10.45 -9.67
C LEU A 552 -1.29 9.37 -10.11
N ARG A 553 -0.69 8.66 -9.17
CA ARG A 553 0.18 7.53 -9.47
C ARG A 553 -0.56 6.40 -10.18
N VAL A 554 -1.73 6.00 -9.67
CA VAL A 554 -2.58 4.98 -10.34
C VAL A 554 -2.93 5.42 -11.76
N LEU A 555 -3.23 6.71 -11.96
CA LEU A 555 -3.44 7.27 -13.29
C LEU A 555 -2.18 7.17 -14.16
N LYS A 556 -1.01 7.58 -13.66
CA LYS A 556 0.28 7.48 -14.37
C LYS A 556 0.55 6.06 -14.87
N GLU A 557 0.44 5.06 -13.99
CA GLU A 557 0.68 3.66 -14.38
C GLU A 557 -0.30 3.19 -15.48
N LEU A 558 -1.52 3.74 -15.51
CA LEU A 558 -2.55 3.42 -16.50
C LEU A 558 -2.59 4.35 -17.73
N LEU A 559 -1.69 5.33 -17.82
CA LEU A 559 -1.44 6.09 -19.04
C LEU A 559 -0.46 5.41 -20.00
N VAL A 560 0.25 4.36 -19.54
CA VAL A 560 1.13 3.55 -20.39
C VAL A 560 0.27 2.65 -21.28
N VAL A 561 0.20 2.95 -22.58
CA VAL A 561 -0.63 2.20 -23.56
C VAL A 561 0.25 1.50 -24.58
N ASP A 562 0.14 0.17 -24.65
CA ASP A 562 0.80 -0.65 -25.67
C ASP A 562 0.21 -0.39 -27.08
N GLU A 563 0.95 -0.81 -28.12
CA GLU A 563 0.55 -0.61 -29.53
C GLU A 563 -0.78 -1.26 -29.90
N GLU A 564 -1.16 -2.37 -29.25
CA GLU A 564 -2.40 -3.09 -29.55
C GLU A 564 -3.61 -2.38 -28.94
N SER A 565 -3.48 -1.93 -27.69
CA SER A 565 -4.43 -1.10 -26.98
C SER A 565 -4.66 0.23 -27.70
N ARG A 566 -3.61 0.86 -28.25
CA ARG A 566 -3.73 2.12 -29.03
C ARG A 566 -4.64 1.98 -30.25
N LYS A 567 -4.62 0.83 -30.94
CA LYS A 567 -5.49 0.58 -32.11
C LYS A 567 -6.98 0.53 -31.76
N SER A 568 -7.31 0.29 -30.49
CA SER A 568 -8.70 0.19 -30.01
C SER A 568 -9.29 1.52 -29.54
N LEU A 569 -8.45 2.55 -29.37
CA LEU A 569 -8.83 3.89 -28.89
C LEU A 569 -8.91 4.87 -30.07
N CYS A 570 -9.69 5.94 -29.93
CA CYS A 570 -9.68 7.01 -30.92
C CYS A 570 -8.40 7.86 -30.82
N GLU A 571 -8.07 8.53 -31.92
CA GLU A 571 -6.89 9.38 -32.02
C GLU A 571 -6.90 10.56 -31.02
N SER A 572 -8.06 11.17 -30.77
CA SER A 572 -8.22 12.26 -29.80
C SER A 572 -7.86 11.84 -28.38
N LEU A 573 -8.36 10.69 -27.92
CA LEU A 573 -8.04 10.15 -26.60
C LEU A 573 -6.56 9.74 -26.51
N VAL A 574 -6.00 9.12 -27.55
CA VAL A 574 -4.57 8.76 -27.56
C VAL A 574 -3.69 10.01 -27.40
N LYS A 575 -4.03 11.12 -28.08
CA LYS A 575 -3.31 12.39 -27.93
C LYS A 575 -3.36 12.90 -26.48
N LEU A 576 -4.54 12.91 -25.85
CA LEU A 576 -4.69 13.33 -24.46
C LEU A 576 -3.95 12.41 -23.48
N ILE A 577 -3.95 11.10 -23.73
CA ILE A 577 -3.18 10.14 -22.94
C ILE A 577 -1.68 10.46 -23.02
N CYS A 578 -1.16 10.71 -24.22
CA CYS A 578 0.24 11.10 -24.40
C CYS A 578 0.55 12.41 -23.65
N GLU A 579 -0.28 13.44 -23.80
CA GLU A 579 -0.09 14.71 -23.09
C GLU A 579 -0.10 14.55 -21.56
N ALA A 580 -1.03 13.77 -21.02
CA ALA A 580 -1.07 13.47 -19.60
C ALA A 580 0.13 12.62 -19.13
N ALA A 581 0.59 11.67 -19.94
CA ALA A 581 1.78 10.87 -19.65
C ALA A 581 3.04 11.74 -19.63
N GLU A 582 3.13 12.73 -20.52
CA GLU A 582 4.22 13.72 -20.54
C GLU A 582 4.21 14.59 -19.29
N VAL A 583 3.05 15.13 -18.89
CA VAL A 583 2.93 15.93 -17.67
C VAL A 583 3.29 15.12 -16.42
N LEU A 584 2.93 13.83 -16.38
CA LEU A 584 3.21 12.93 -15.26
C LEU A 584 4.54 12.19 -15.38
N ARG A 585 5.38 12.48 -16.38
CA ARG A 585 6.64 11.80 -16.64
C ARG A 585 7.53 11.83 -15.39
N ASP A 586 7.74 13.02 -14.86
CA ASP A 586 8.57 13.30 -13.67
C ASP A 586 7.77 13.21 -12.37
N PHE A 587 6.58 12.58 -12.39
CA PHE A 587 5.82 12.36 -11.17
C PHE A 587 6.67 11.53 -10.18
N PRO A 588 6.84 12.00 -8.92
CA PRO A 588 7.76 11.42 -7.97
C PRO A 588 7.39 9.99 -7.59
N TRP A 589 8.40 9.29 -7.10
CA TRP A 589 8.25 7.94 -6.61
C TRP A 589 7.38 7.89 -5.34
N MET A 590 6.85 6.72 -5.01
CA MET A 590 5.96 6.53 -3.87
C MET A 590 6.65 6.91 -2.56
N ARG A 591 7.96 6.66 -2.48
CA ARG A 591 8.79 7.04 -1.33
C ARG A 591 8.82 8.55 -1.08
N ASP A 592 8.66 9.37 -2.12
CA ASP A 592 8.73 10.83 -2.04
C ASP A 592 7.35 11.45 -1.82
N THR A 593 6.28 10.75 -2.21
CA THR A 593 4.89 11.24 -2.09
C THR A 593 4.17 10.74 -0.83
N ALA A 594 4.54 9.58 -0.29
CA ALA A 594 3.90 9.01 0.92
C ALA A 594 4.51 9.56 2.23
N GLN A 595 5.55 10.38 2.18
CA GLN A 595 6.17 10.97 3.37
C GLN A 595 5.30 12.07 3.96
N ARG A 596 4.94 11.91 5.24
CA ARG A 596 4.32 12.96 6.07
C ARG A 596 5.33 13.97 6.62
N ARG A 597 6.63 13.66 6.53
CA ARG A 597 7.65 14.34 7.33
C ARG A 597 8.10 15.64 6.68
N GLY A 598 8.08 16.71 7.48
CA GLY A 598 8.49 18.05 7.08
C GLY A 598 7.39 18.86 6.43
N GLY A 599 7.70 20.13 6.18
CA GLY A 599 6.97 20.96 5.25
C GLY A 599 7.11 20.47 3.79
N ILE A 600 6.43 21.15 2.88
CA ILE A 600 6.70 21.07 1.45
C ILE A 600 8.07 21.70 1.14
N ASP A 601 8.51 22.65 1.97
CA ASP A 601 9.80 23.34 1.81
C ASP A 601 10.96 22.54 2.44
N ARG A 602 12.03 22.35 1.66
CA ARG A 602 13.32 21.83 2.14
C ARG A 602 14.39 22.93 2.19
N ASP A 603 14.11 24.11 1.64
CA ASP A 603 15.05 25.22 1.64
C ASP A 603 14.99 25.95 2.99
N GLU A 604 16.16 26.30 3.53
CA GLU A 604 16.25 27.12 4.74
C GLU A 604 15.73 28.55 4.49
N SER A 605 15.61 28.97 3.23
CA SER A 605 15.12 30.30 2.82
C SER A 605 13.60 30.50 2.99
N GLY A 606 12.79 29.44 2.88
CA GLY A 606 11.32 29.54 2.91
C GLY A 606 10.68 30.07 1.61
N ASP A 607 11.46 30.24 0.54
CA ASP A 607 11.02 30.87 -0.71
C ASP A 607 10.02 29.99 -1.49
N ASP A 608 10.19 28.67 -1.45
CA ASP A 608 9.27 27.73 -2.11
C ASP A 608 7.90 27.73 -1.44
N ALA A 609 7.85 27.71 -0.11
CA ALA A 609 6.59 27.84 0.63
C ALA A 609 5.87 29.15 0.28
N ARG A 610 6.61 30.26 0.17
CA ARG A 610 6.03 31.57 -0.17
C ARG A 610 5.40 31.59 -1.56
N ARG A 611 6.12 31.11 -2.58
CA ARG A 611 5.61 31.08 -3.96
C ARG A 611 4.40 30.17 -4.10
N VAL A 612 4.42 29.00 -3.46
CA VAL A 612 3.27 28.09 -3.42
C VAL A 612 2.07 28.78 -2.79
N LEU A 613 2.23 29.52 -1.69
CA LEU A 613 1.12 30.27 -1.09
C LEU A 613 0.55 31.34 -2.01
N GLU A 614 1.41 32.12 -2.67
CA GLU A 614 0.99 33.18 -3.59
C GLU A 614 0.18 32.59 -4.75
N GLY A 615 0.68 31.52 -5.38
CA GLY A 615 -0.03 30.81 -6.45
C GLY A 615 -1.34 30.17 -6.00
N LEU A 616 -1.36 29.53 -4.80
CA LEU A 616 -2.59 28.97 -4.22
C LEU A 616 -3.61 30.05 -3.91
N SER A 617 -3.19 31.20 -3.35
CA SER A 617 -4.09 32.30 -3.02
C SER A 617 -4.73 32.87 -4.27
N PHE A 618 -3.95 33.07 -5.34
CA PHE A 618 -4.45 33.53 -6.62
C PHE A 618 -5.54 32.60 -7.16
N LEU A 619 -5.26 31.30 -7.21
CA LEU A 619 -6.20 30.31 -7.76
C LEU A 619 -7.46 30.10 -6.92
N LEU A 620 -7.36 30.22 -5.59
CA LEU A 620 -8.50 30.03 -4.70
C LEU A 620 -9.42 31.27 -4.66
N CYS A 621 -8.89 32.47 -4.94
CA CYS A 621 -9.66 33.72 -4.96
C CYS A 621 -10.34 34.02 -6.31
N GLU A 622 -9.79 33.58 -7.44
CA GLU A 622 -10.43 33.76 -8.76
C GLU A 622 -11.82 33.06 -8.91
N GLY A 623 -12.18 32.17 -7.98
CA GLY A 623 -13.47 31.47 -7.97
C GLY A 623 -14.56 32.10 -7.09
N GLU A 624 -14.24 33.14 -6.31
CA GLU A 624 -15.21 33.87 -5.49
C GLU A 624 -15.55 35.17 -6.22
N GLY A 625 -16.66 35.18 -6.97
CA GLY A 625 -17.15 36.38 -7.65
C GLY A 625 -17.21 37.59 -6.71
N GLU A 626 -16.91 38.77 -7.24
CA GLU A 626 -16.80 40.05 -6.53
C GLU A 626 -17.99 40.35 -5.58
N GLU A 627 -17.96 39.82 -4.36
CA GLU A 627 -18.64 40.42 -3.21
C GLU A 627 -17.57 41.07 -2.34
N ARG A 628 -17.38 42.38 -2.58
CA ARG A 628 -16.68 43.26 -1.66
C ARG A 628 -17.34 43.16 -0.29
N VAL A 629 -16.69 42.49 0.65
CA VAL A 629 -16.91 42.68 2.08
C VAL A 629 -15.62 43.26 2.63
N GLY A 630 -15.69 44.53 3.00
CA GLY A 630 -14.60 45.23 3.66
C GLY A 630 -14.40 44.65 5.06
N ASP A 631 -13.32 43.91 5.23
CA ASP A 631 -12.54 43.91 6.46
C ASP A 631 -11.08 44.08 6.06
N THR A 632 -10.53 45.21 6.45
CA THR A 632 -9.18 45.68 6.16
C THR A 632 -8.17 44.68 6.73
N ILE A 633 -7.43 44.00 5.86
CA ILE A 633 -6.26 43.19 6.26
C ILE A 633 -5.11 44.17 6.54
N GLU A 634 -5.07 44.70 7.76
CA GLU A 634 -3.86 45.33 8.29
C GLU A 634 -2.80 44.23 8.49
N GLY A 635 -1.82 44.20 7.59
CA GLY A 635 -0.71 43.24 7.65
C GLY A 635 0.03 43.03 6.32
N LEU A 636 -0.52 43.51 5.20
CA LEU A 636 0.14 43.44 3.88
C LEU A 636 1.09 44.60 3.58
N ASP A 637 1.11 45.66 4.39
CA ASP A 637 1.93 46.86 4.15
C ASP A 637 3.44 46.71 4.43
N GLN A 638 3.92 45.53 4.84
CA GLN A 638 5.36 45.25 4.95
C GLN A 638 5.95 44.50 3.76
N LEU A 639 5.12 44.16 2.76
CA LEU A 639 5.56 43.52 1.53
C LEU A 639 5.47 44.57 0.42
N GLY A 640 6.59 45.21 0.10
CA GLY A 640 6.66 46.20 -0.97
C GLY A 640 6.19 45.62 -2.30
N ILE A 641 4.92 45.84 -2.63
CA ILE A 641 4.33 45.54 -3.93
C ILE A 641 4.27 46.86 -4.69
N TYR A 642 5.07 46.98 -5.75
CA TYR A 642 4.89 48.04 -6.73
C TYR A 642 3.58 47.79 -7.48
N SER A 643 2.63 48.71 -7.35
CA SER A 643 1.43 48.74 -8.18
C SER A 643 1.83 49.13 -9.62
N LEU A 644 1.82 48.16 -10.54
CA LEU A 644 1.92 48.45 -11.96
C LEU A 644 0.51 48.42 -12.59
N ASN A 645 -0.14 49.58 -12.61
CA ASN A 645 -1.31 49.82 -13.43
C ASN A 645 -0.90 49.95 -14.90
N GLN A 646 -1.05 48.89 -15.71
CA GLN A 646 -1.22 49.02 -17.16
C GLN A 646 -2.28 48.05 -17.67
N ARG A 647 -3.47 48.59 -17.99
CA ARG A 647 -4.50 47.92 -18.79
C ARG A 647 -4.03 47.85 -20.25
N GLY A 648 -3.80 46.65 -20.75
CA GLY A 648 -3.85 46.33 -22.19
C GLY A 648 -5.16 45.61 -22.52
N PRO A 649 -5.85 45.91 -23.65
CA PRO A 649 -7.08 45.22 -24.00
C PRO A 649 -6.77 43.97 -24.84
N GLY A 650 -7.20 42.79 -24.39
CA GLY A 650 -7.45 41.65 -25.29
C GLY A 650 -6.99 40.26 -24.83
N THR A 651 -7.71 39.63 -23.91
CA THR A 651 -7.73 38.15 -23.70
C THR A 651 -9.09 37.66 -23.15
N GLY A 652 -10.21 38.29 -23.50
CA GLY A 652 -11.52 37.96 -22.91
C GLY A 652 -12.14 36.59 -23.26
N GLN A 653 -11.47 35.74 -24.06
CA GLN A 653 -12.05 34.49 -24.57
C GLN A 653 -11.32 33.23 -24.09
N ALA A 654 -10.03 33.31 -23.74
CA ALA A 654 -9.29 32.18 -23.16
C ALA A 654 -9.60 32.01 -21.67
N ASP A 655 -9.77 33.12 -20.93
CA ASP A 655 -10.03 33.11 -19.49
C ASP A 655 -11.44 32.57 -19.16
N SER A 656 -12.42 32.78 -20.05
CA SER A 656 -13.79 32.26 -19.90
C SER A 656 -13.87 30.74 -20.07
N TYR A 657 -13.17 30.17 -21.05
CA TYR A 657 -13.12 28.72 -21.25
C TYR A 657 -12.37 28.01 -20.10
N MET A 658 -11.34 28.65 -19.55
CA MET A 658 -10.55 28.12 -18.43
C MET A 658 -11.32 28.15 -17.11
N ALA A 659 -12.12 29.20 -16.85
CA ALA A 659 -13.01 29.27 -15.69
C ALA A 659 -14.10 28.18 -15.75
N GLU A 660 -14.73 27.99 -16.91
CA GLU A 660 -15.74 26.94 -17.12
C GLU A 660 -15.16 25.53 -16.95
N ALA A 661 -13.95 25.26 -17.43
CA ALA A 661 -13.28 23.96 -17.25
C ALA A 661 -12.92 23.67 -15.78
N ARG A 662 -12.50 24.70 -15.03
CA ARG A 662 -12.23 24.61 -13.58
C ARG A 662 -13.51 24.33 -12.79
N GLU A 663 -14.59 25.07 -13.06
CA GLU A 663 -15.90 24.81 -12.44
C GLU A 663 -16.42 23.42 -12.80
N ALA A 664 -16.26 22.97 -14.04
CA ALA A 664 -16.64 21.63 -14.47
C ALA A 664 -15.88 20.54 -13.71
N TRP A 665 -14.58 20.70 -13.44
CA TRP A 665 -13.79 19.76 -12.64
C TRP A 665 -14.27 19.69 -11.19
N VAL A 666 -14.50 20.85 -10.55
CA VAL A 666 -14.97 20.92 -9.16
C VAL A 666 -16.40 20.34 -9.04
N LEU A 667 -17.30 20.72 -9.95
CA LEU A 667 -18.70 20.27 -9.96
C LEU A 667 -18.84 18.77 -10.26
N ALA A 668 -18.11 18.25 -11.24
CA ALA A 668 -18.17 16.83 -11.63
C ALA A 668 -17.75 15.87 -10.50
N SER A 669 -17.06 16.38 -9.48
CA SER A 669 -16.54 15.62 -8.33
C SER A 669 -17.45 15.66 -7.10
N THR A 670 -18.43 16.56 -7.08
CA THR A 670 -19.41 16.63 -6.00
C THR A 670 -20.48 15.58 -6.23
N SER A 671 -20.34 14.39 -5.61
CA SER A 671 -21.37 13.37 -5.74
C SER A 671 -22.75 13.92 -5.33
N PRO A 672 -23.79 13.83 -6.18
CA PRO A 672 -25.12 14.17 -5.74
C PRO A 672 -25.56 13.12 -4.72
N SER A 673 -25.78 13.55 -3.48
CA SER A 673 -26.53 12.75 -2.51
C SER A 673 -27.85 12.32 -3.17
N GLY A 674 -28.13 11.02 -3.18
CA GLY A 674 -29.27 10.46 -3.90
C GLY A 674 -30.57 11.15 -3.50
N ARG A 675 -31.09 12.01 -4.38
CA ARG A 675 -32.46 12.54 -4.26
C ARG A 675 -33.42 11.37 -4.45
N LYS A 676 -34.04 10.92 -3.36
CA LYS A 676 -35.22 10.05 -3.38
C LYS A 676 -36.29 10.70 -4.27
N ARG A 677 -36.44 10.23 -5.50
CA ARG A 677 -37.59 10.57 -6.34
C ARG A 677 -38.83 9.92 -5.74
N LYS A 678 -39.66 10.76 -5.11
CA LYS A 678 -41.00 10.44 -4.63
C LYS A 678 -41.85 10.10 -5.86
N LYS A 679 -42.15 8.81 -6.06
CA LYS A 679 -42.97 8.33 -7.18
C LYS A 679 -44.44 8.59 -6.85
N THR A 680 -44.98 9.65 -7.41
CA THR A 680 -46.42 9.97 -7.40
C THR A 680 -47.16 8.86 -8.13
N ARG A 681 -48.13 8.22 -7.44
CA ARG A 681 -49.04 7.23 -8.03
C ARG A 681 -50.05 7.96 -8.90
N THR A 682 -50.09 7.64 -10.19
CA THR A 682 -51.26 7.87 -11.05
C THR A 682 -51.92 6.53 -11.31
N ASN A 683 -53.22 6.48 -11.02
CA ASN A 683 -54.10 5.35 -11.29
C ASN A 683 -54.42 5.27 -12.78
N SER A 684 -54.45 4.06 -13.34
CA SER A 684 -55.35 3.73 -14.44
C SER A 684 -55.82 2.28 -14.31
N ALA A 685 -57.14 2.12 -14.41
CA ALA A 685 -57.92 0.91 -14.19
C ALA A 685 -57.77 -0.14 -15.32
N GLY A 686 -58.19 -1.38 -15.03
CA GLY A 686 -58.56 -2.31 -16.08
C GLY A 686 -58.57 -3.80 -15.71
N THR A 687 -59.67 -4.24 -15.08
CA THR A 687 -60.41 -5.51 -15.33
C THR A 687 -59.60 -6.83 -15.46
N ASN A 688 -59.81 -7.86 -14.63
CA ASN A 688 -60.97 -8.75 -14.65
C ASN A 688 -60.73 -9.98 -13.74
N LYS A 689 -61.80 -10.38 -13.03
CA LYS A 689 -62.30 -11.74 -12.69
C LYS A 689 -61.28 -12.76 -12.13
N THR A 690 -61.47 -13.44 -11.00
CA THR A 690 -62.67 -14.17 -10.54
C THR A 690 -62.50 -14.56 -9.06
N ALA A 691 -63.57 -14.48 -8.29
CA ALA A 691 -63.75 -14.93 -6.89
C ALA A 691 -64.16 -16.45 -6.86
N PRO A 692 -64.50 -17.13 -5.73
CA PRO A 692 -64.87 -16.56 -4.42
C PRO A 692 -64.54 -17.33 -3.10
N ALA A 693 -64.71 -16.55 -2.01
CA ALA A 693 -65.32 -16.81 -0.67
C ALA A 693 -64.84 -18.00 0.20
N THR A 694 -64.61 -17.84 1.51
CA THR A 694 -65.59 -17.45 2.57
C THR A 694 -64.87 -17.05 3.88
N SER A 695 -65.00 -15.80 4.38
CA SER A 695 -65.74 -15.31 5.58
C SER A 695 -65.57 -16.09 6.91
N ARG A 696 -64.91 -15.50 7.94
CA ARG A 696 -65.48 -14.85 9.17
C ARG A 696 -66.32 -15.81 10.06
N ASN A 697 -66.18 -15.95 11.38
CA ASN A 697 -65.84 -14.97 12.43
C ASN A 697 -65.68 -15.66 13.81
N LYS A 698 -64.86 -15.04 14.68
CA LYS A 698 -64.97 -14.86 16.15
C LYS A 698 -64.68 -16.00 17.17
N ALA A 699 -63.66 -15.66 17.98
CA ALA A 699 -63.61 -15.61 19.45
C ALA A 699 -62.99 -16.78 20.25
N GLY A 700 -61.81 -16.47 20.83
CA GLY A 700 -61.53 -16.69 22.25
C GLY A 700 -60.68 -17.91 22.63
N VAL A 701 -59.41 -17.68 22.98
CA VAL A 701 -58.74 -18.03 24.27
C VAL A 701 -57.21 -18.04 24.08
N ARG A 702 -56.53 -17.40 25.04
CA ARG A 702 -55.09 -17.11 25.16
C ARG A 702 -54.23 -18.37 25.34
N LYS A 703 -53.02 -18.41 24.75
CA LYS A 703 -51.72 -18.51 25.46
C LYS A 703 -50.48 -18.59 24.54
N LEU A 704 -49.45 -17.82 24.95
CA LEU A 704 -47.98 -17.99 24.81
C LEU A 704 -47.32 -18.16 23.42
N LYS A 705 -46.52 -17.16 23.02
CA LYS A 705 -45.03 -17.19 23.14
C LYS A 705 -44.43 -15.87 22.63
N GLN A 706 -43.92 -15.07 23.57
CA GLN A 706 -43.03 -13.93 23.32
C GLN A 706 -41.63 -14.47 23.04
N THR A 707 -41.06 -14.13 21.89
CA THR A 707 -39.61 -14.19 21.62
C THR A 707 -38.98 -12.94 22.20
N MET A 708 -38.22 -13.11 23.28
CA MET A 708 -37.54 -12.04 24.00
C MET A 708 -36.20 -11.73 23.31
N ASN A 709 -36.02 -10.45 23.05
CA ASN A 709 -34.82 -9.79 22.56
C ASN A 709 -33.78 -9.78 23.70
N MET A 710 -32.56 -10.26 23.43
CA MET A 710 -31.49 -10.38 24.42
C MET A 710 -30.43 -9.34 24.06
N TYR A 711 -30.53 -8.14 24.63
CA TYR A 711 -29.45 -7.22 25.04
C TYR A 711 -30.07 -5.87 25.46
N ASP A 712 -30.74 -5.86 26.61
CA ASP A 712 -31.06 -4.64 27.38
C ASP A 712 -30.90 -5.00 28.86
N ILE A 713 -29.72 -4.76 29.43
CA ILE A 713 -29.55 -4.66 30.89
C ILE A 713 -28.54 -3.54 31.16
N LEU A 714 -29.08 -2.35 31.43
CA LEU A 714 -28.57 -1.47 32.48
C LEU A 714 -29.35 -1.80 33.77
N PRO A 715 -28.78 -1.53 34.94
CA PRO A 715 -29.42 -0.48 35.74
C PRO A 715 -28.40 0.47 36.38
N GLN A 716 -28.78 1.75 36.37
CA GLN A 716 -28.31 2.75 37.32
C GLN A 716 -29.11 2.64 38.64
N VAL A 717 -28.52 3.28 39.66
CA VAL A 717 -29.09 3.85 40.90
C VAL A 717 -28.95 2.95 42.13
N ASP A 718 -27.96 3.26 42.98
CA ASP A 718 -28.07 4.31 44.01
C ASP A 718 -26.88 5.28 43.92
#